data_AF-A0A2N2GLQ1-F1
#
_entry.id   AF-A0A2N2GLQ1-F1
#
_cell.length_a   1.000
_cell.length_b   1.000
_cell.length_c   1.000
_cell.angle_alpha   90.00
_cell.angle_beta   90.00
_cell.angle_gamma   90.00
#
_symmetry.space_group_name_H-M   'P 1'
#
loop_
_entity.id
_entity.type
_entity.pdbx_description
1 polymer ?
#
loop_
_entity_poly.entity_id
_entity_poly.type
_entity_poly.pdbx_seq_one_letter_code
_entity_poly.pdbx_strand_id
1 'polypeptide(L)'
;MPLLLSFLLLMPPVAAHAATTTFPADSYIIPMDTTYQDSGMLKAFGLVYQLLLHQIRVYWIILPGKVHGQADFTASAVDVPSNAVITNHGYRGGPFVIHADDAAAALPIITAWKSTRITTVHRATAPFVGDVSKTMVVAPRLAIFADGNEDIAFGYLNAAGIPDSTGAVWTSTSPDYLTPTEVAGSLLVPNDGALFDSSGTPLFCQMMSMHYDVKAAQQALADAVVAEVRSFLGFRTHFFAECKAVNTFENNVNGRFLTPNGFLIGGSPSPVVFLNQWYPFAQLDGNFGVVGGSEPSYSLPAGDTYKDADIVMLTKNTTPLTGNTDLWMTGYLDGGCSIDPLNSGGNCSLGIGKISYLGGHSYTTKVPISTNPTTQGTRLFLNSLFEADCVLEETQPVVSVTKSSASFVTDPVVVFTLDYANMGESVAFTALLQDPLPAGTTFVSASNGGTLSGGVVRWSLGNLGVHQTGTVTLTLQLSTPGTYDNQAELQYFSGTTPMVAQSNVSHVTFQIDTDGDGCSDEQEAAMGTDPNEPDTDIDGIFDCEDTCPLIPNPLQELSSDPDNCGECGLICLLDHASEICVLGECAVSACDTNWGDCDLIAANGCETDLHTSIDHCGACGGLCAPANADPDCVSGACEVGSCLAPWADCDGLPGNGCEEDLENSLEHCGGCGAGCAPADAVGLCSAGLCLVDSCVEGMADCDGLPANGCEINLLEAESDCGGCGAVCAPASADGLCVLGVCTVDACLSGFGDCDGLVANGCEVDLQISLADCGGCGSLCAPDNALARCESGLCVMDACTPGFGDCDGLPANGCEADLATSLEHCGGCGAPCAPAGATGSCEAGTCAIGACLEGRADCNTNPDDGCEAELATSLEHCGGCGAPCAPDHATGSCVDGSCVLESCNDGFLDCDGDGTGCETDIAADQANCGGCDHSCAAHAGANAASVNCSLGVCVYQCQPGWADLNGDLQSGDQG
;
A
#
# COMPACT_ATOMS: atom_id res chain seq x y z
N MET A 1 -20.64 58.23 8.64
CA MET A 1 -20.77 57.09 7.70
C MET A 1 -19.38 56.67 7.29
N PRO A 2 -18.76 55.67 7.95
CA PRO A 2 -17.60 54.98 7.43
C PRO A 2 -18.03 53.67 6.74
N LEU A 3 -17.38 53.38 5.61
CA LEU A 3 -17.51 52.14 4.82
C LEU A 3 -17.14 50.91 5.67
N LEU A 4 -17.97 49.87 5.63
CA LEU A 4 -17.59 48.51 6.03
C LEU A 4 -16.61 47.95 5.00
N LEU A 5 -15.39 47.64 5.45
CA LEU A 5 -14.48 46.74 4.74
C LEU A 5 -14.90 45.30 5.09
N SER A 6 -15.38 44.55 4.10
CA SER A 6 -15.60 43.11 4.23
C SER A 6 -14.26 42.39 4.39
N PHE A 7 -14.12 41.65 5.49
CA PHE A 7 -13.08 40.65 5.68
C PHE A 7 -13.36 39.50 4.68
N LEU A 8 -12.57 39.43 3.62
CA LEU A 8 -12.50 38.26 2.76
C LEU A 8 -11.62 37.24 3.49
N LEU A 9 -12.22 36.23 4.12
CA LEU A 9 -11.49 35.06 4.58
C LEU A 9 -10.92 34.37 3.35
N LEU A 10 -9.59 34.44 3.18
CA LEU A 10 -8.83 33.55 2.32
C LEU A 10 -8.94 32.15 2.94
N MET A 11 -9.80 31.32 2.35
CA MET A 11 -9.75 29.87 2.56
C MET A 11 -8.45 29.35 1.93
N PRO A 12 -7.74 28.43 2.59
CA PRO A 12 -6.58 27.77 2.02
C PRO A 12 -7.00 26.96 0.77
N PRO A 13 -6.07 26.68 -0.16
CA PRO A 13 -6.38 25.95 -1.39
C PRO A 13 -6.84 24.53 -1.05
N VAL A 14 -8.01 24.15 -1.54
CA VAL A 14 -8.56 22.80 -1.46
C VAL A 14 -7.86 21.93 -2.49
N ALA A 15 -7.23 20.84 -2.07
CA ALA A 15 -6.65 19.83 -2.97
C ALA A 15 -7.45 18.52 -2.93
N ALA A 16 -7.60 17.93 -4.12
CA ALA A 16 -8.21 16.63 -4.50
C ALA A 16 -9.66 16.36 -4.05
N HIS A 17 -10.61 17.17 -4.54
CA HIS A 17 -12.00 16.74 -4.67
C HIS A 17 -12.16 15.68 -5.76
N ALA A 18 -13.22 14.87 -5.67
CA ALA A 18 -13.85 14.23 -6.83
C ALA A 18 -13.86 15.22 -8.00
N ALA A 19 -13.23 14.87 -9.12
CA ALA A 19 -13.06 15.82 -10.21
C ALA A 19 -14.43 16.17 -10.81
N THR A 20 -14.89 17.39 -10.58
CA THR A 20 -16.12 17.91 -11.17
C THR A 20 -15.96 17.88 -12.69
N THR A 21 -16.68 16.98 -13.35
CA THR A 21 -16.52 16.69 -14.78
C THR A 21 -17.79 17.05 -15.53
N THR A 22 -17.62 17.69 -16.69
CA THR A 22 -18.74 17.93 -17.62
C THR A 22 -18.82 16.76 -18.59
N PHE A 23 -19.93 16.04 -18.54
CA PHE A 23 -20.25 14.96 -19.48
C PHE A 23 -21.04 15.54 -20.66
N PRO A 24 -20.60 15.34 -21.90
CA PRO A 24 -21.32 15.79 -23.09
C PRO A 24 -22.69 15.12 -23.24
N ALA A 25 -23.49 15.63 -24.18
CA ALA A 25 -24.63 14.86 -24.69
C ALA A 25 -24.14 13.52 -25.27
N ASP A 26 -25.04 12.54 -25.33
CA ASP A 26 -24.76 11.18 -25.78
C ASP A 26 -23.90 10.30 -24.85
N SER A 27 -23.41 10.82 -23.72
CA SER A 27 -22.91 9.99 -22.62
C SER A 27 -24.00 9.05 -22.09
N TYR A 28 -23.64 7.83 -21.71
CA TYR A 28 -24.58 6.87 -21.12
C TYR A 28 -24.56 6.95 -19.60
N ILE A 29 -25.73 6.81 -18.98
CA ILE A 29 -25.95 6.81 -17.54
C ILE A 29 -26.59 5.48 -17.16
N ILE A 30 -25.96 4.72 -16.29
CA ILE A 30 -26.54 3.54 -15.63
C ILE A 30 -27.13 4.04 -14.30
N PRO A 31 -28.46 4.25 -14.21
CA PRO A 31 -29.08 4.71 -12.97
C PRO A 31 -28.90 3.67 -11.87
N MET A 32 -28.65 4.12 -10.64
CA MET A 32 -28.51 3.27 -9.45
C MET A 32 -29.57 3.61 -8.38
N ASP A 33 -30.65 4.25 -8.82
CA ASP A 33 -31.80 4.64 -8.01
C ASP A 33 -33.01 3.72 -8.22
N THR A 34 -33.89 3.68 -7.22
CA THR A 34 -35.11 2.86 -7.21
C THR A 34 -36.19 3.35 -8.16
N THR A 35 -36.02 4.49 -8.83
CA THR A 35 -36.97 4.99 -9.83
C THR A 35 -36.84 4.23 -11.15
N TYR A 36 -35.59 4.04 -11.61
CA TYR A 36 -35.32 3.46 -12.92
C TYR A 36 -34.62 2.11 -12.89
N GLN A 37 -33.96 1.75 -11.78
CA GLN A 37 -33.17 0.52 -11.68
C GLN A 37 -33.73 -0.47 -10.65
N ASP A 38 -34.95 -0.27 -10.13
CA ASP A 38 -35.53 -1.06 -9.02
C ASP A 38 -35.45 -2.59 -9.23
N SER A 39 -35.81 -3.04 -10.44
CA SER A 39 -35.78 -4.47 -10.82
C SER A 39 -34.45 -4.92 -11.43
N GLY A 40 -33.60 -3.97 -11.83
CA GLY A 40 -32.32 -4.24 -12.51
C GLY A 40 -31.09 -3.98 -11.65
N MET A 41 -31.26 -3.65 -10.36
CA MET A 41 -30.19 -3.12 -9.49
C MET A 41 -28.95 -4.01 -9.49
N LEU A 42 -29.12 -5.31 -9.27
CA LEU A 42 -27.99 -6.24 -9.22
C LEU A 42 -27.36 -6.43 -10.61
N LYS A 43 -28.18 -6.51 -11.68
CA LYS A 43 -27.70 -6.66 -13.07
C LYS A 43 -27.02 -5.40 -13.62
N ALA A 44 -27.15 -4.25 -12.97
CA ALA A 44 -26.40 -3.05 -13.31
C ALA A 44 -24.91 -3.22 -12.98
N PHE A 45 -24.56 -3.80 -11.82
CA PHE A 45 -23.16 -4.11 -11.48
C PHE A 45 -22.54 -5.11 -12.46
N GLY A 46 -23.31 -6.12 -12.89
CA GLY A 46 -22.85 -7.03 -13.94
C GLY A 46 -22.61 -6.35 -15.29
N LEU A 47 -23.41 -5.34 -15.65
CA LEU A 47 -23.16 -4.53 -16.85
C LEU A 47 -21.85 -3.73 -16.71
N VAL A 48 -21.63 -3.09 -15.56
CA VAL A 48 -20.38 -2.36 -15.28
C VAL A 48 -19.18 -3.30 -15.40
N TYR A 49 -19.24 -4.49 -14.79
CA TYR A 49 -18.19 -5.51 -14.92
C TYR A 49 -17.91 -5.89 -16.38
N GLN A 50 -18.96 -6.09 -17.19
CA GLN A 50 -18.81 -6.42 -18.61
C GLN A 50 -18.23 -5.28 -19.45
N LEU A 51 -18.56 -4.02 -19.13
CA LEU A 51 -17.97 -2.84 -19.77
C LEU A 51 -16.48 -2.77 -19.49
N LEU A 52 -16.08 -2.92 -18.22
CA LEU A 52 -14.69 -2.90 -17.79
C LEU A 52 -13.87 -4.06 -18.41
N LEU A 53 -14.44 -5.27 -18.52
CA LEU A 53 -13.81 -6.40 -19.22
C LEU A 53 -13.47 -6.11 -20.70
N HIS A 54 -14.18 -5.17 -21.33
CA HIS A 54 -13.97 -4.75 -22.71
C HIS A 54 -13.28 -3.38 -22.78
N GLN A 55 -12.56 -2.99 -21.72
CA GLN A 55 -11.78 -1.75 -21.65
C GLN A 55 -12.62 -0.48 -21.86
N ILE A 56 -13.91 -0.52 -21.53
CA ILE A 56 -14.76 0.67 -21.52
C ILE A 56 -14.60 1.35 -20.16
N ARG A 57 -14.12 2.60 -20.17
CA ARG A 57 -13.99 3.42 -18.97
C ARG A 57 -15.37 3.73 -18.38
N VAL A 58 -15.50 3.57 -17.07
CA VAL A 58 -16.73 3.84 -16.33
C VAL A 58 -16.43 4.78 -15.16
N TYR A 59 -17.17 5.88 -15.10
CA TYR A 59 -17.07 6.88 -14.04
C TYR A 59 -18.15 6.63 -12.98
N TRP A 60 -17.74 6.53 -11.71
CA TRP A 60 -18.67 6.44 -10.58
C TRP A 60 -18.93 7.84 -10.04
N ILE A 61 -20.15 8.34 -10.25
CA ILE A 61 -20.50 9.73 -9.95
C ILE A 61 -21.19 9.82 -8.60
N ILE A 62 -20.59 10.56 -7.67
CA ILE A 62 -21.11 10.73 -6.31
C ILE A 62 -20.89 12.16 -5.85
N LEU A 63 -21.95 12.81 -5.36
CA LEU A 63 -21.87 14.18 -4.85
C LEU A 63 -21.15 14.20 -3.49
N PRO A 64 -20.05 14.98 -3.33
CA PRO A 64 -19.37 15.15 -2.04
C PRO A 64 -20.29 15.75 -0.96
N GLY A 65 -20.16 15.26 0.28
CA GLY A 65 -20.93 15.73 1.42
C GLY A 65 -22.44 15.45 1.37
N LYS A 66 -22.92 14.63 0.43
CA LYS A 66 -24.34 14.34 0.30
C LYS A 66 -24.88 13.56 1.50
N VAL A 67 -26.18 13.72 1.75
CA VAL A 67 -26.93 12.90 2.72
C VAL A 67 -27.71 11.78 2.03
N HIS A 68 -28.15 10.79 2.80
CA HIS A 68 -28.92 9.66 2.27
C HIS A 68 -30.15 10.12 1.48
N GLY A 69 -30.34 9.59 0.28
CA GLY A 69 -31.44 9.93 -0.62
C GLY A 69 -31.29 11.26 -1.39
N GLN A 70 -30.17 11.96 -1.26
CA GLN A 70 -29.86 13.12 -2.11
C GLN A 70 -29.40 12.70 -3.51
N ALA A 71 -29.72 13.50 -4.52
CA ALA A 71 -29.26 13.31 -5.90
C ALA A 71 -27.76 13.62 -6.03
N ASP A 72 -27.07 12.76 -6.78
CA ASP A 72 -25.66 12.91 -7.15
C ASP A 72 -25.48 13.95 -8.25
N PHE A 73 -26.37 13.92 -9.24
CA PHE A 73 -26.48 14.95 -10.27
C PHE A 73 -27.88 14.95 -10.89
N THR A 74 -28.16 15.96 -11.70
CA THR A 74 -29.41 16.04 -12.48
C THR A 74 -29.10 16.06 -13.97
N ALA A 75 -29.79 15.23 -14.74
CA ALA A 75 -29.64 15.19 -16.20
C ALA A 75 -30.96 14.90 -16.92
N SER A 76 -31.06 15.37 -18.16
CA SER A 76 -32.11 14.95 -19.10
C SER A 76 -31.56 13.91 -20.06
N ALA A 77 -32.35 12.89 -20.34
CA ALA A 77 -31.89 11.71 -21.07
C ALA A 77 -33.05 11.02 -21.81
N VAL A 78 -32.72 9.96 -22.55
CA VAL A 78 -33.68 9.00 -23.09
C VAL A 78 -33.29 7.59 -22.66
N ASP A 79 -34.26 6.72 -22.37
CA ASP A 79 -33.98 5.32 -22.09
C ASP A 79 -33.53 4.57 -23.35
N VAL A 80 -32.48 3.77 -23.21
CA VAL A 80 -31.94 2.92 -24.27
C VAL A 80 -32.52 1.51 -24.07
N PRO A 81 -33.30 0.91 -24.99
CA PRO A 81 -33.61 1.36 -26.35
C PRO A 81 -35.01 1.96 -26.53
N SER A 82 -35.82 2.09 -25.46
CA SER A 82 -37.23 2.47 -25.62
C SER A 82 -37.43 3.90 -26.14
N ASN A 83 -36.40 4.74 -26.05
CA ASN A 83 -36.42 6.18 -26.31
C ASN A 83 -37.44 6.93 -25.45
N ALA A 84 -37.83 6.38 -24.30
CA ALA A 84 -38.67 7.08 -23.34
C ALA A 84 -37.92 8.32 -22.82
N VAL A 85 -38.57 9.49 -22.89
CA VAL A 85 -37.97 10.78 -22.49
C VAL A 85 -37.91 10.88 -20.98
N ILE A 86 -36.72 11.23 -20.47
CA ILE A 86 -36.44 11.50 -19.06
C ILE A 86 -36.05 12.98 -18.96
N THR A 87 -36.86 13.76 -18.26
CA THR A 87 -36.66 15.21 -18.15
C THR A 87 -36.14 15.55 -16.77
N ASN A 88 -34.94 16.14 -16.71
CA ASN A 88 -34.34 16.73 -15.51
C ASN A 88 -34.44 15.81 -14.27
N HIS A 89 -34.04 14.55 -14.41
CA HIS A 89 -34.09 13.56 -13.34
C HIS A 89 -32.88 13.69 -12.42
N GLY A 90 -33.13 13.70 -11.11
CA GLY A 90 -32.09 13.64 -10.09
C GLY A 90 -31.68 12.19 -9.83
N TYR A 91 -30.55 11.78 -10.42
CA TYR A 91 -30.00 10.44 -10.25
C TYR A 91 -29.43 10.29 -8.84
N ARG A 92 -29.74 9.18 -8.15
CA ARG A 92 -29.34 8.91 -6.77
C ARG A 92 -28.58 7.59 -6.66
N GLY A 93 -27.92 7.39 -5.53
CA GLY A 93 -27.31 6.12 -5.16
C GLY A 93 -26.03 5.81 -5.95
N GLY A 94 -25.28 6.82 -6.37
CA GLY A 94 -24.00 6.61 -7.05
C GLY A 94 -24.17 6.00 -8.43
N PRO A 95 -24.84 6.68 -9.38
CA PRO A 95 -24.94 6.25 -10.77
C PRO A 95 -23.57 6.08 -11.43
N PHE A 96 -23.48 5.17 -12.39
CA PHE A 96 -22.30 5.00 -13.25
C PHE A 96 -22.51 5.71 -14.58
N VAL A 97 -21.46 6.32 -15.12
CA VAL A 97 -21.49 7.07 -16.37
C VAL A 97 -20.42 6.57 -17.32
N ILE A 98 -20.75 6.45 -18.61
CA ILE A 98 -19.80 6.21 -19.70
C ILE A 98 -19.72 7.50 -20.51
N HIS A 99 -18.50 8.03 -20.68
CA HIS A 99 -18.27 9.26 -21.43
C HIS A 99 -18.66 9.11 -22.91
N ALA A 100 -18.94 10.22 -23.59
CA ALA A 100 -19.38 10.20 -24.99
C ALA A 100 -18.34 9.59 -25.94
N ASP A 101 -17.05 9.71 -25.60
CA ASP A 101 -15.95 9.16 -26.40
C ASP A 101 -15.98 7.62 -26.46
N ASP A 102 -16.41 6.99 -25.36
CA ASP A 102 -16.51 5.52 -25.25
C ASP A 102 -17.90 4.98 -25.65
N ALA A 103 -18.87 5.87 -25.93
CA ALA A 103 -20.26 5.50 -26.17
C ALA A 103 -20.43 4.55 -27.39
N ALA A 104 -19.64 4.75 -28.45
CA ALA A 104 -19.70 3.91 -29.64
C ALA A 104 -19.27 2.46 -29.34
N ALA A 105 -18.21 2.29 -28.54
CA ALA A 105 -17.70 0.97 -28.13
C ALA A 105 -18.58 0.31 -27.06
N ALA A 106 -19.19 1.10 -26.18
CA ALA A 106 -20.08 0.61 -25.12
C ALA A 106 -21.43 0.08 -25.63
N LEU A 107 -21.99 0.70 -26.68
CA LEU A 107 -23.36 0.41 -27.14
C LEU A 107 -23.61 -1.06 -27.54
N PRO A 108 -22.72 -1.75 -28.29
CA PRO A 108 -22.88 -3.18 -28.58
C PRO A 108 -22.95 -4.04 -27.31
N ILE A 109 -22.12 -3.74 -26.30
CA ILE A 109 -22.07 -4.46 -25.02
C ILE A 109 -23.36 -4.23 -24.24
N ILE A 110 -23.79 -2.97 -24.11
CA ILE A 110 -25.05 -2.58 -23.45
C ILE A 110 -26.24 -3.29 -24.11
N THR A 111 -26.30 -3.28 -25.44
CA THR A 111 -27.39 -3.89 -26.21
C THR A 111 -27.43 -5.40 -26.02
N ALA A 112 -26.26 -6.06 -26.10
CA ALA A 112 -26.14 -7.50 -25.89
C ALA A 112 -26.54 -7.89 -24.46
N TRP A 113 -26.10 -7.16 -23.45
CA TRP A 113 -26.45 -7.41 -22.05
C TRP A 113 -27.96 -7.31 -21.79
N LYS A 114 -28.57 -6.20 -22.24
CA LYS A 114 -30.01 -5.91 -22.04
C LYS A 114 -30.94 -6.86 -22.80
N SER A 115 -30.46 -7.56 -23.82
CA SER A 115 -31.27 -8.52 -24.58
C SER A 115 -31.76 -9.71 -23.74
N THR A 116 -31.08 -10.00 -22.63
CA THR A 116 -31.35 -11.18 -21.77
C THR A 116 -31.54 -10.82 -20.31
N ARG A 117 -31.31 -9.57 -19.91
CA ARG A 117 -31.24 -9.12 -18.52
C ARG A 117 -31.98 -7.79 -18.35
N ILE A 118 -32.69 -7.67 -17.23
CA ILE A 118 -33.42 -6.45 -16.88
C ILE A 118 -32.40 -5.45 -16.32
N THR A 119 -32.07 -4.43 -17.10
CA THR A 119 -31.10 -3.39 -16.74
C THR A 119 -31.49 -2.10 -17.46
N THR A 120 -31.57 -0.97 -16.76
CA THR A 120 -31.87 0.33 -17.38
C THR A 120 -30.57 1.07 -17.70
N VAL A 121 -30.55 1.76 -18.83
CA VAL A 121 -29.41 2.60 -19.26
C VAL A 121 -30.02 3.77 -20.01
N HIS A 122 -29.63 4.98 -19.65
CA HIS A 122 -30.10 6.20 -20.29
C HIS A 122 -28.98 6.80 -21.15
N ARG A 123 -29.34 7.49 -22.22
CA ARG A 123 -28.43 8.32 -23.01
C ARG A 123 -28.75 9.79 -22.76
N ALA A 124 -27.79 10.56 -22.28
CA ALA A 124 -27.96 11.98 -22.00
C ALA A 124 -28.33 12.74 -23.28
N THR A 125 -29.36 13.60 -23.21
CA THR A 125 -29.81 14.42 -24.35
C THR A 125 -29.19 15.82 -24.36
N ALA A 126 -28.48 16.17 -23.29
CA ALA A 126 -27.79 17.44 -23.11
C ALA A 126 -26.58 17.21 -22.19
N PRO A 127 -25.57 18.08 -22.23
CA PRO A 127 -24.46 18.01 -21.28
C PRO A 127 -24.94 18.16 -19.84
N PHE A 128 -24.26 17.50 -18.91
CA PHE A 128 -24.49 17.62 -17.47
C PHE A 128 -23.17 17.59 -16.71
N VAL A 129 -23.20 18.02 -15.45
CA VAL A 129 -22.02 18.03 -14.57
C VAL A 129 -22.23 16.99 -13.48
N GLY A 130 -21.19 16.23 -13.18
CA GLY A 130 -21.16 15.29 -12.08
C GLY A 130 -19.77 15.21 -11.46
N ASP A 131 -19.71 14.94 -10.15
CA ASP A 131 -18.47 14.79 -9.42
C ASP A 131 -17.99 13.33 -9.52
N VAL A 132 -16.84 13.13 -10.16
CA VAL A 132 -16.26 11.80 -10.37
C VAL A 132 -15.58 11.35 -9.09
N SER A 133 -16.17 10.38 -8.39
CA SER A 133 -15.56 9.79 -7.19
C SER A 133 -14.52 8.73 -7.54
N LYS A 134 -14.73 7.94 -8.60
CA LYS A 134 -13.78 6.93 -9.09
C LYS A 134 -13.85 6.84 -10.61
N THR A 135 -12.70 6.65 -11.25
CA THR A 135 -12.59 6.32 -12.67
C THR A 135 -12.10 4.89 -12.81
N MET A 136 -12.97 4.02 -13.31
CA MET A 136 -12.74 2.58 -13.39
C MET A 136 -12.44 2.16 -14.83
N VAL A 137 -11.43 1.33 -15.02
CA VAL A 137 -10.97 0.90 -16.35
C VAL A 137 -10.80 -0.62 -16.50
N VAL A 138 -10.78 -1.37 -15.39
CA VAL A 138 -10.51 -2.80 -15.38
C VAL A 138 -11.49 -3.58 -14.51
N ALA A 139 -11.89 -4.76 -14.98
CA ALA A 139 -12.73 -5.67 -14.21
C ALA A 139 -11.91 -6.41 -13.13
N PRO A 140 -12.33 -6.38 -11.84
CA PRO A 140 -11.56 -6.96 -10.75
C PRO A 140 -11.49 -8.49 -10.85
N ARG A 141 -10.34 -9.06 -10.45
CA ARG A 141 -10.18 -10.50 -10.25
C ARG A 141 -10.49 -10.85 -8.79
N LEU A 142 -11.44 -11.75 -8.58
CA LEU A 142 -12.01 -12.04 -7.26
C LEU A 142 -11.55 -13.41 -6.76
N ALA A 143 -11.22 -13.51 -5.47
CA ALA A 143 -11.06 -14.76 -4.75
C ALA A 143 -12.23 -14.94 -3.77
N ILE A 144 -12.88 -16.11 -3.79
CA ILE A 144 -13.94 -16.46 -2.85
C ILE A 144 -13.43 -17.52 -1.88
N PHE A 145 -13.49 -17.22 -0.59
CA PHE A 145 -12.99 -18.09 0.45
C PHE A 145 -13.97 -19.22 0.81
N ALA A 146 -13.47 -20.44 0.90
CA ALA A 146 -14.22 -21.62 1.30
C ALA A 146 -14.45 -21.67 2.81
N ASP A 147 -15.43 -20.91 3.27
CA ASP A 147 -15.79 -20.82 4.68
C ASP A 147 -17.02 -21.66 5.08
N GLY A 148 -17.53 -22.48 4.17
CA GLY A 148 -18.72 -23.30 4.36
C GLY A 148 -20.03 -22.56 4.09
N ASN A 149 -19.98 -21.27 3.77
CA ASN A 149 -21.12 -20.45 3.37
C ASN A 149 -20.80 -19.59 2.12
N GLU A 150 -19.81 -19.99 1.34
CA GLU A 150 -19.40 -19.37 0.07
C GLU A 150 -20.55 -19.23 -0.94
N ASP A 151 -21.55 -20.11 -0.88
CA ASP A 151 -22.75 -20.08 -1.71
C ASP A 151 -23.51 -18.75 -1.61
N ILE A 152 -23.33 -18.00 -0.51
CA ILE A 152 -23.89 -16.66 -0.34
C ILE A 152 -23.22 -15.68 -1.31
N ALA A 153 -21.89 -15.66 -1.35
CA ALA A 153 -21.13 -14.83 -2.29
C ALA A 153 -21.39 -15.25 -3.74
N PHE A 154 -21.41 -16.56 -4.03
CA PHE A 154 -21.78 -17.08 -5.34
C PHE A 154 -23.20 -16.61 -5.74
N GLY A 155 -24.14 -16.67 -4.80
CA GLY A 155 -25.51 -16.20 -4.98
C GLY A 155 -25.57 -14.72 -5.36
N TYR A 156 -24.81 -13.87 -4.69
CA TYR A 156 -24.74 -12.43 -4.98
C TYR A 156 -24.13 -12.15 -6.36
N LEU A 157 -22.98 -12.75 -6.67
CA LEU A 157 -22.27 -12.57 -7.95
C LEU A 157 -23.09 -13.11 -9.13
N ASN A 158 -23.67 -14.30 -9.01
CA ASN A 158 -24.54 -14.88 -10.03
C ASN A 158 -25.83 -14.06 -10.22
N ALA A 159 -26.40 -13.52 -9.13
CA ALA A 159 -27.53 -12.60 -9.21
C ALA A 159 -27.17 -11.29 -9.93
N ALA A 160 -25.95 -10.77 -9.76
CA ALA A 160 -25.43 -9.66 -10.56
C ALA A 160 -25.06 -10.06 -12.00
N GLY A 161 -24.78 -11.35 -12.25
CA GLY A 161 -24.32 -11.85 -13.53
C GLY A 161 -22.82 -11.63 -13.76
N ILE A 162 -22.05 -11.54 -12.68
CA ILE A 162 -20.59 -11.44 -12.69
C ILE A 162 -20.04 -12.87 -12.71
N PRO A 163 -19.29 -13.27 -13.76
CA PRO A 163 -18.74 -14.61 -13.88
C PRO A 163 -17.50 -14.81 -13.02
N ASP A 164 -17.02 -16.06 -12.93
CA ASP A 164 -15.66 -16.36 -12.45
C ASP A 164 -14.60 -16.01 -13.51
N SER A 165 -13.31 -16.21 -13.22
CA SER A 165 -12.22 -15.89 -14.16
C SER A 165 -12.26 -16.68 -15.47
N THR A 166 -13.05 -17.75 -15.57
CA THR A 166 -13.23 -18.52 -16.81
C THR A 166 -14.40 -18.03 -17.65
N GLY A 167 -15.15 -17.04 -17.16
CA GLY A 167 -16.40 -16.59 -17.78
C GLY A 167 -17.61 -17.46 -17.41
N ALA A 168 -17.47 -18.42 -16.49
CA ALA A 168 -18.54 -19.30 -16.05
C ALA A 168 -19.31 -18.72 -14.85
N VAL A 169 -20.42 -19.37 -14.48
CA VAL A 169 -21.12 -19.05 -13.23
C VAL A 169 -20.33 -19.57 -12.03
N TRP A 170 -20.36 -18.83 -10.93
CA TRP A 170 -19.65 -19.20 -9.72
C TRP A 170 -20.20 -20.49 -9.11
N THR A 171 -19.32 -21.44 -8.83
CA THR A 171 -19.59 -22.70 -8.13
C THR A 171 -18.38 -23.10 -7.28
N SER A 172 -18.50 -24.16 -6.49
CA SER A 172 -17.37 -24.76 -5.76
C SER A 172 -16.29 -25.39 -6.65
N THR A 173 -16.44 -25.35 -7.98
CA THR A 173 -15.41 -25.80 -8.94
C THR A 173 -14.76 -24.64 -9.69
N SER A 174 -15.15 -23.40 -9.39
CA SER A 174 -14.51 -22.23 -9.96
C SER A 174 -13.03 -22.18 -9.51
N PRO A 175 -12.10 -21.75 -10.39
CA PRO A 175 -10.67 -21.80 -10.09
C PRO A 175 -10.24 -20.80 -9.01
N ASP A 176 -10.99 -19.72 -8.80
CA ASP A 176 -10.69 -18.69 -7.80
C ASP A 176 -11.49 -18.89 -6.49
N TYR A 177 -11.99 -20.11 -6.27
CA TYR A 177 -12.56 -20.56 -5.01
C TYR A 177 -11.45 -21.22 -4.17
N LEU A 178 -11.03 -20.57 -3.09
CA LEU A 178 -9.82 -20.91 -2.34
C LEU A 178 -10.14 -21.48 -0.96
N THR A 179 -9.55 -22.63 -0.64
CA THR A 179 -9.67 -23.26 0.68
C THR A 179 -8.81 -22.59 1.75
N PRO A 180 -9.14 -22.75 3.06
CA PRO A 180 -8.29 -22.25 4.14
C PRO A 180 -6.83 -22.71 4.05
N THR A 181 -6.58 -23.94 3.59
CA THR A 181 -5.22 -24.45 3.42
C THR A 181 -4.51 -23.84 2.21
N GLU A 182 -5.22 -23.61 1.11
CA GLU A 182 -4.64 -22.93 -0.05
C GLU A 182 -4.31 -21.48 0.27
N VAL A 183 -5.19 -20.76 0.98
CA VAL A 183 -4.89 -19.39 1.42
C VAL A 183 -3.75 -19.38 2.43
N ALA A 184 -3.72 -20.25 3.43
CA ALA A 184 -2.66 -20.23 4.44
C ALA A 184 -1.26 -20.58 3.90
N GLY A 185 -1.17 -21.25 2.74
CA GLY A 185 0.11 -21.71 2.20
C GLY A 185 0.88 -22.57 3.20
N SER A 186 2.15 -22.25 3.45
CA SER A 186 2.91 -22.86 4.53
C SER A 186 2.79 -22.05 5.82
N LEU A 187 2.70 -22.75 6.96
CA LEU A 187 2.56 -22.10 8.28
C LEU A 187 3.84 -21.35 8.74
N LEU A 188 4.89 -21.28 7.92
CA LEU A 188 6.22 -20.78 8.31
C LEU A 188 6.75 -19.66 7.41
N VAL A 189 6.22 -19.51 6.19
CA VAL A 189 6.69 -18.54 5.20
C VAL A 189 5.50 -17.65 4.83
N PRO A 190 5.59 -16.32 5.05
CA PRO A 190 4.54 -15.42 4.59
C PRO A 190 4.53 -15.31 3.05
N ASN A 191 3.37 -15.00 2.49
CA ASN A 191 3.15 -14.69 1.06
C ASN A 191 3.38 -15.88 0.12
N ASP A 192 3.13 -17.09 0.60
CA ASP A 192 3.31 -18.33 -0.17
C ASP A 192 1.98 -19.09 -0.42
N GLY A 193 0.88 -18.53 0.06
CA GLY A 193 -0.47 -19.02 -0.17
C GLY A 193 -0.99 -18.67 -1.57
N ALA A 194 -2.14 -19.23 -1.92
CA ALA A 194 -2.77 -19.09 -3.23
C ALA A 194 -3.23 -17.66 -3.57
N LEU A 195 -3.17 -16.73 -2.62
CA LEU A 195 -3.38 -15.30 -2.87
C LEU A 195 -2.22 -14.67 -3.64
N PHE A 196 -1.05 -15.31 -3.63
CA PHE A 196 0.18 -14.80 -4.23
C PHE A 196 0.71 -15.73 -5.31
N ASP A 197 1.52 -15.17 -6.20
CA ASP A 197 2.36 -15.96 -7.09
C ASP A 197 3.67 -16.37 -6.41
N SER A 198 4.54 -17.07 -7.14
CA SER A 198 5.86 -17.49 -6.63
C SER A 198 6.83 -16.35 -6.30
N SER A 199 6.51 -15.11 -6.68
CA SER A 199 7.30 -13.91 -6.35
C SER A 199 6.77 -13.17 -5.11
N GLY A 200 5.68 -13.65 -4.50
CA GLY A 200 5.03 -12.97 -3.38
C GLY A 200 4.13 -11.81 -3.83
N THR A 201 3.71 -11.79 -5.09
CA THR A 201 2.88 -10.73 -5.67
C THR A 201 1.40 -11.15 -5.69
N PRO A 202 0.45 -10.30 -5.27
CA PRO A 202 -0.97 -10.68 -5.20
C PRO A 202 -1.55 -11.03 -6.57
N LEU A 203 -2.27 -12.16 -6.67
CA LEU A 203 -2.96 -12.61 -7.87
C LEU A 203 -4.38 -12.05 -8.02
N PHE A 204 -4.93 -11.52 -6.94
CA PHE A 204 -6.33 -11.10 -6.84
C PHE A 204 -6.43 -9.63 -6.48
N CYS A 205 -7.46 -8.98 -7.02
CA CYS A 205 -7.84 -7.64 -6.61
C CYS A 205 -8.53 -7.64 -5.25
N GLN A 206 -9.36 -8.66 -5.01
CA GLN A 206 -10.18 -8.75 -3.83
C GLN A 206 -10.35 -10.20 -3.39
N MET A 207 -10.35 -10.39 -2.07
CA MET A 207 -10.79 -11.62 -1.41
C MET A 207 -12.09 -11.38 -0.63
N MET A 208 -12.96 -12.38 -0.59
CA MET A 208 -14.23 -12.32 0.15
C MET A 208 -14.40 -13.53 1.07
N SER A 209 -14.86 -13.26 2.29
CA SER A 209 -15.30 -14.29 3.24
C SER A 209 -16.67 -13.91 3.83
N MET A 210 -17.59 -14.87 3.91
CA MET A 210 -18.98 -14.66 4.32
C MET A 210 -19.28 -15.17 5.73
N HIS A 211 -18.63 -16.24 6.19
CA HIS A 211 -18.93 -16.87 7.48
C HIS A 211 -17.82 -17.80 7.99
N TYR A 212 -16.56 -17.36 7.97
CA TYR A 212 -15.47 -18.21 8.45
C TYR A 212 -15.54 -18.42 9.97
N ASP A 213 -15.93 -19.62 10.38
CA ASP A 213 -16.07 -20.04 11.78
C ASP A 213 -14.92 -20.98 12.18
N VAL A 214 -14.13 -20.58 13.17
CA VAL A 214 -12.93 -21.30 13.59
C VAL A 214 -13.17 -22.02 14.90
N LYS A 215 -13.03 -23.34 14.87
CA LYS A 215 -13.03 -24.16 16.08
C LYS A 215 -11.64 -24.15 16.71
N ALA A 216 -11.55 -24.35 18.02
CA ALA A 216 -10.27 -24.36 18.76
C ALA A 216 -9.19 -25.27 18.15
N ALA A 217 -9.56 -26.42 17.58
CA ALA A 217 -8.63 -27.35 16.93
C ALA A 217 -8.03 -26.83 15.60
N GLN A 218 -8.58 -25.75 15.04
CA GLN A 218 -8.18 -25.14 13.77
C GLN A 218 -7.53 -23.77 13.96
N GLN A 219 -7.27 -23.35 15.21
CA GLN A 219 -6.77 -22.01 15.53
C GLN A 219 -5.47 -21.68 14.81
N ALA A 220 -4.49 -22.59 14.81
CA ALA A 220 -3.20 -22.36 14.13
C ALA A 220 -3.35 -22.16 12.61
N LEU A 221 -4.30 -22.85 11.97
CA LEU A 221 -4.60 -22.64 10.56
C LEU A 221 -5.28 -21.29 10.34
N ALA A 222 -6.20 -20.91 11.22
CA ALA A 222 -6.84 -19.60 11.15
C ALA A 222 -5.85 -18.46 11.36
N ASP A 223 -4.93 -18.58 12.31
CA ASP A 223 -3.87 -17.59 12.56
C ASP A 223 -3.00 -17.40 11.31
N ALA A 224 -2.67 -18.48 10.60
CA ALA A 224 -1.94 -18.44 9.34
C ALA A 224 -2.76 -17.83 8.19
N VAL A 225 -4.05 -18.20 8.04
CA VAL A 225 -4.94 -17.56 7.06
C VAL A 225 -5.03 -16.05 7.30
N VAL A 226 -5.20 -15.62 8.55
CA VAL A 226 -5.32 -14.19 8.88
C VAL A 226 -4.00 -13.46 8.63
N ALA A 227 -2.86 -14.08 8.97
CA ALA A 227 -1.54 -13.52 8.64
C ALA A 227 -1.35 -13.35 7.13
N GLU A 228 -1.76 -14.34 6.33
CA GLU A 228 -1.65 -14.25 4.88
C GLU A 228 -2.57 -13.17 4.30
N VAL A 229 -3.81 -13.07 4.79
CA VAL A 229 -4.73 -12.00 4.38
C VAL A 229 -4.20 -10.62 4.79
N ARG A 230 -3.54 -10.51 5.94
CA ARG A 230 -2.86 -9.28 6.35
C ARG A 230 -1.73 -8.91 5.38
N SER A 231 -0.91 -9.88 4.98
CA SER A 231 0.10 -9.67 3.94
C SER A 231 -0.52 -9.25 2.61
N PHE A 232 -1.66 -9.84 2.23
CA PHE A 232 -2.37 -9.49 1.00
C PHE A 232 -2.88 -8.05 1.03
N LEU A 233 -3.33 -7.60 2.20
CA LEU A 233 -3.68 -6.21 2.50
C LEU A 233 -2.47 -5.29 2.69
N GLY A 234 -1.24 -5.81 2.67
CA GLY A 234 -0.03 -5.02 2.49
C GLY A 234 0.21 -4.58 1.04
N PHE A 235 -0.70 -4.93 0.13
CA PHE A 235 -0.79 -4.46 -1.25
C PHE A 235 -2.12 -3.73 -1.47
N ARG A 236 -2.25 -3.00 -2.59
CA ARG A 236 -3.49 -2.31 -3.03
C ARG A 236 -4.62 -3.25 -3.45
N THR A 237 -5.02 -4.09 -2.51
CA THR A 237 -6.06 -5.11 -2.65
C THR A 237 -7.23 -4.76 -1.73
N HIS A 238 -8.29 -5.56 -1.80
CA HIS A 238 -9.46 -5.38 -0.95
C HIS A 238 -9.84 -6.69 -0.25
N PHE A 239 -10.23 -6.62 1.02
CA PHE A 239 -10.78 -7.73 1.76
C PHE A 239 -12.20 -7.40 2.23
N PHE A 240 -13.16 -8.23 1.84
CA PHE A 240 -14.53 -8.13 2.33
C PHE A 240 -14.83 -9.29 3.28
N ALA A 241 -15.38 -8.98 4.46
CA ALA A 241 -15.88 -9.98 5.39
C ALA A 241 -17.34 -9.70 5.82
N GLU A 242 -18.14 -10.76 5.94
CA GLU A 242 -19.50 -10.72 6.50
C GLU A 242 -19.64 -11.68 7.71
N CYS A 243 -20.59 -11.39 8.61
CA CYS A 243 -20.97 -12.26 9.73
C CYS A 243 -19.77 -12.75 10.58
N LYS A 244 -19.62 -14.07 10.74
CA LYS A 244 -18.56 -14.71 11.53
C LYS A 244 -17.17 -14.43 11.00
N ALA A 245 -17.03 -14.23 9.70
CA ALA A 245 -15.71 -13.95 9.12
C ALA A 245 -15.13 -12.67 9.74
N VAL A 246 -15.93 -11.61 9.91
CA VAL A 246 -15.49 -10.37 10.56
C VAL A 246 -14.93 -10.65 11.96
N ASN A 247 -15.66 -11.43 12.76
CA ASN A 247 -15.21 -11.80 14.11
C ASN A 247 -13.89 -12.59 14.04
N THR A 248 -13.80 -13.59 13.17
CA THR A 248 -12.59 -14.41 13.03
C THR A 248 -11.38 -13.59 12.60
N PHE A 249 -11.49 -12.77 11.56
CA PHE A 249 -10.38 -11.98 11.05
C PHE A 249 -10.02 -10.83 11.99
N GLU A 250 -11.00 -10.06 12.46
CA GLU A 250 -10.72 -8.91 13.31
C GLU A 250 -10.25 -9.33 14.71
N ASN A 251 -10.85 -10.37 15.31
CA ASN A 251 -10.53 -10.83 16.66
C ASN A 251 -9.34 -11.80 16.75
N ASN A 252 -8.68 -12.14 15.64
CA ASN A 252 -7.40 -12.84 15.64
C ASN A 252 -6.21 -11.95 16.03
N VAL A 253 -5.17 -12.51 16.66
CA VAL A 253 -3.94 -11.78 17.03
C VAL A 253 -3.19 -11.20 15.83
N ASN A 254 -3.16 -11.91 14.70
CA ASN A 254 -2.59 -11.42 13.43
C ASN A 254 -3.57 -10.52 12.66
N GLY A 255 -4.77 -10.34 13.21
CA GLY A 255 -5.86 -9.57 12.65
C GLY A 255 -5.80 -8.10 13.06
N ARG A 256 -6.87 -7.63 13.72
CA ARG A 256 -7.01 -6.26 14.22
C ARG A 256 -6.86 -5.23 13.11
N PHE A 257 -7.51 -5.42 11.97
CA PHE A 257 -7.27 -4.58 10.79
C PHE A 257 -7.80 -3.15 10.98
N LEU A 258 -9.00 -3.00 11.56
CA LEU A 258 -9.68 -1.71 11.72
C LEU A 258 -9.78 -1.25 13.19
N THR A 259 -9.49 -2.13 14.14
CA THR A 259 -9.65 -1.91 15.58
C THR A 259 -8.37 -2.26 16.34
N PRO A 260 -8.08 -1.58 17.47
CA PRO A 260 -6.95 -1.96 18.32
C PRO A 260 -7.15 -3.31 19.02
N ASN A 261 -8.33 -3.55 19.59
CA ASN A 261 -8.57 -4.73 20.45
C ASN A 261 -9.64 -5.70 19.93
N GLY A 262 -10.20 -5.48 18.74
CA GLY A 262 -11.23 -6.33 18.15
C GLY A 262 -12.65 -5.85 18.43
N PHE A 263 -13.63 -6.65 18.00
CA PHE A 263 -15.05 -6.40 18.16
C PHE A 263 -15.72 -7.23 19.26
N LEU A 264 -16.71 -6.63 19.89
CA LEU A 264 -17.79 -7.29 20.60
C LEU A 264 -18.97 -7.48 19.65
N ILE A 265 -19.77 -8.54 19.85
CA ILE A 265 -20.94 -8.80 19.01
C ILE A 265 -22.15 -8.01 19.51
N GLY A 266 -22.71 -7.18 18.62
CA GLY A 266 -23.91 -6.39 18.85
C GLY A 266 -25.20 -7.07 18.37
N GLY A 267 -26.34 -6.58 18.85
CA GLY A 267 -27.66 -6.99 18.34
C GLY A 267 -27.98 -6.38 16.97
N SER A 268 -29.12 -6.70 16.36
CA SER A 268 -29.51 -6.06 15.10
C SER A 268 -29.79 -4.56 15.31
N PRO A 269 -29.15 -3.65 14.55
CA PRO A 269 -29.34 -2.21 14.71
C PRO A 269 -30.74 -1.80 14.24
N SER A 270 -31.45 -1.02 15.08
CA SER A 270 -32.76 -0.46 14.75
C SER A 270 -33.07 0.77 15.61
N PRO A 271 -33.43 1.92 15.02
CA PRO A 271 -33.33 2.24 13.59
C PRO A 271 -31.86 2.36 13.14
N VAL A 272 -31.62 2.15 11.84
CA VAL A 272 -30.30 2.32 11.23
C VAL A 272 -30.09 3.79 10.84
N VAL A 273 -28.90 4.30 11.12
CA VAL A 273 -28.42 5.63 10.73
C VAL A 273 -27.45 5.47 9.57
N PHE A 274 -27.56 6.37 8.59
CA PHE A 274 -26.72 6.42 7.41
C PHE A 274 -25.67 7.51 7.60
N LEU A 275 -24.41 7.12 7.54
CA LEU A 275 -23.26 7.98 7.65
C LEU A 275 -22.50 8.00 6.33
N ASN A 276 -21.70 9.05 6.13
CA ASN A 276 -20.64 9.10 5.12
C ASN A 276 -21.11 8.71 3.72
N GLN A 277 -22.29 9.23 3.36
CA GLN A 277 -23.03 8.85 2.15
C GLN A 277 -22.40 9.39 0.86
N TRP A 278 -21.31 10.13 0.94
CA TRP A 278 -20.52 10.57 -0.22
C TRP A 278 -19.49 9.53 -0.68
N TYR A 279 -19.31 8.42 0.03
CA TYR A 279 -18.39 7.37 -0.39
C TYR A 279 -19.03 6.29 -1.26
N PRO A 280 -18.30 5.67 -2.20
CA PRO A 280 -18.86 4.63 -3.08
C PRO A 280 -19.43 3.41 -2.35
N PHE A 281 -18.78 2.97 -1.26
CA PHE A 281 -19.29 1.89 -0.41
C PHE A 281 -20.59 2.22 0.33
N ALA A 282 -20.91 3.49 0.55
CA ALA A 282 -22.15 3.91 1.23
C ALA A 282 -23.34 4.06 0.26
N GLN A 283 -23.12 3.87 -1.04
CA GLN A 283 -24.12 4.19 -2.07
C GLN A 283 -25.30 3.23 -2.08
N LEU A 284 -26.45 3.73 -1.61
CA LEU A 284 -27.74 3.07 -1.71
C LEU A 284 -28.88 4.08 -1.92
N ASP A 285 -30.01 3.62 -2.45
CA ASP A 285 -31.25 4.40 -2.58
C ASP A 285 -32.43 3.56 -2.09
N GLY A 286 -33.29 4.14 -1.24
CA GLY A 286 -34.42 3.45 -0.62
C GLY A 286 -34.19 2.97 0.81
N ASN A 287 -35.06 2.08 1.29
CA ASN A 287 -35.04 1.60 2.67
C ASN A 287 -34.03 0.44 2.84
N PHE A 288 -33.25 0.47 3.92
CA PHE A 288 -32.33 -0.62 4.28
C PHE A 288 -32.99 -1.57 5.28
N GLY A 289 -32.93 -2.87 5.01
CA GLY A 289 -33.41 -3.93 5.91
C GLY A 289 -32.25 -4.69 6.52
N VAL A 290 -32.15 -4.70 7.84
CA VAL A 290 -31.17 -5.53 8.57
C VAL A 290 -31.56 -7.00 8.50
N VAL A 291 -30.57 -7.88 8.42
CA VAL A 291 -30.75 -9.32 8.59
C VAL A 291 -30.08 -9.76 9.89
N GLY A 292 -30.63 -10.82 10.50
CA GLY A 292 -29.98 -11.45 11.65
C GLY A 292 -28.75 -12.25 11.22
N GLY A 293 -28.24 -13.02 12.18
CA GLY A 293 -27.05 -13.86 12.01
C GLY A 293 -26.48 -14.19 13.38
N SER A 294 -25.35 -14.92 13.39
CA SER A 294 -24.56 -15.08 14.61
C SER A 294 -23.93 -13.74 15.02
N GLU A 295 -23.60 -12.88 14.05
CA GLU A 295 -23.02 -11.56 14.24
C GLU A 295 -23.83 -10.52 13.46
N PRO A 296 -24.95 -10.02 14.03
CA PRO A 296 -25.80 -9.04 13.38
C PRO A 296 -25.16 -7.66 13.22
N SER A 297 -24.22 -7.31 14.09
CA SER A 297 -23.46 -6.05 14.10
C SER A 297 -22.27 -6.16 15.06
N TYR A 298 -21.45 -5.12 15.10
CA TYR A 298 -20.22 -5.08 15.88
C TYR A 298 -20.16 -3.84 16.78
N SER A 299 -19.58 -3.97 17.95
CA SER A 299 -19.34 -2.88 18.89
C SER A 299 -17.88 -2.90 19.32
N LEU A 300 -17.34 -1.76 19.72
CA LEU A 300 -16.00 -1.68 20.29
C LEU A 300 -16.03 -1.94 21.81
N PRO A 301 -14.95 -2.48 22.39
CA PRO A 301 -14.74 -2.48 23.83
C PRO A 301 -14.86 -1.07 24.42
N ALA A 302 -15.22 -0.98 25.71
CA ALA A 302 -15.40 0.31 26.36
C ALA A 302 -14.08 1.09 26.42
N GLY A 303 -14.06 2.30 25.84
CA GLY A 303 -12.88 3.15 25.77
C GLY A 303 -12.10 3.06 24.45
N ASP A 304 -12.43 2.07 23.61
CA ASP A 304 -11.79 1.90 22.31
C ASP A 304 -12.37 2.84 21.25
N THR A 305 -11.54 3.12 20.23
CA THR A 305 -11.93 3.78 18.99
C THR A 305 -11.44 2.96 17.81
N TYR A 306 -12.07 3.17 16.65
CA TYR A 306 -11.52 2.69 15.39
C TYR A 306 -10.13 3.29 15.13
N LYS A 307 -9.30 2.59 14.36
CA LYS A 307 -7.96 3.05 13.97
C LYS A 307 -8.00 4.25 13.01
N ASP A 308 -9.08 4.41 12.27
CA ASP A 308 -9.36 5.57 11.42
C ASP A 308 -10.76 6.15 11.73
N ALA A 309 -10.92 7.45 11.47
CA ALA A 309 -12.19 8.13 11.62
C ALA A 309 -13.12 7.85 10.42
N ASP A 310 -14.42 8.10 10.60
CA ASP A 310 -15.42 8.02 9.54
C ASP A 310 -15.61 6.66 8.86
N ILE A 311 -14.92 5.59 9.29
CA ILE A 311 -15.02 4.27 8.67
C ILE A 311 -16.39 3.59 8.76
N VAL A 312 -17.32 4.13 9.55
CA VAL A 312 -18.67 3.56 9.75
C VAL A 312 -19.68 4.22 8.81
N MET A 313 -20.45 3.41 8.09
CA MET A 313 -21.43 3.82 7.08
C MET A 313 -22.88 3.58 7.49
N LEU A 314 -23.12 2.46 8.18
CA LEU A 314 -24.42 2.16 8.77
C LEU A 314 -24.20 1.73 10.21
N THR A 315 -24.97 2.33 11.12
CA THR A 315 -24.91 2.05 12.55
C THR A 315 -26.26 2.22 13.22
N LYS A 316 -26.37 1.89 14.51
CA LYS A 316 -27.55 2.17 15.32
C LYS A 316 -27.55 3.62 15.79
N ASN A 317 -28.74 4.22 15.86
CA ASN A 317 -28.90 5.54 16.47
C ASN A 317 -28.63 5.51 18.00
N THR A 318 -27.38 5.71 18.41
CA THR A 318 -26.95 5.71 19.82
C THR A 318 -25.92 6.82 20.11
N THR A 319 -25.40 6.88 21.35
CA THR A 319 -24.35 7.82 21.75
C THR A 319 -23.29 7.05 22.57
N PRO A 320 -22.01 7.04 22.15
CA PRO A 320 -21.48 7.59 20.90
C PRO A 320 -22.12 6.93 19.66
N LEU A 321 -22.11 7.64 18.52
CA LEU A 321 -22.80 7.19 17.30
C LEU A 321 -22.09 6.03 16.62
N THR A 322 -20.77 5.98 16.71
CA THR A 322 -19.91 4.90 16.23
C THR A 322 -19.37 4.08 17.40
N GLY A 323 -18.91 2.86 17.12
CA GLY A 323 -18.43 1.91 18.11
C GLY A 323 -19.53 1.17 18.85
N ASN A 324 -20.80 1.31 18.43
CA ASN A 324 -21.95 0.75 19.13
C ASN A 324 -22.99 0.20 18.15
N THR A 325 -22.96 -1.11 17.92
CA THR A 325 -23.89 -1.80 17.00
C THR A 325 -23.72 -1.30 15.56
N ASP A 326 -22.47 -1.17 15.12
CA ASP A 326 -22.08 -0.78 13.76
C ASP A 326 -22.29 -1.95 12.79
N LEU A 327 -22.84 -1.66 11.61
CA LEU A 327 -23.31 -2.65 10.64
C LEU A 327 -22.45 -2.72 9.39
N TRP A 328 -22.04 -1.58 8.84
CA TRP A 328 -21.26 -1.51 7.61
C TRP A 328 -20.09 -0.57 7.86
N MET A 329 -18.87 -1.09 7.78
CA MET A 329 -17.66 -0.32 8.00
C MET A 329 -16.64 -0.60 6.90
N THR A 330 -15.81 0.38 6.56
CA THR A 330 -14.66 0.17 5.67
C THR A 330 -13.54 1.14 5.99
N GLY A 331 -12.30 0.64 5.97
CA GLY A 331 -11.09 1.39 6.26
C GLY A 331 -9.87 0.75 5.60
N TYR A 332 -8.71 1.40 5.72
CA TYR A 332 -7.43 0.82 5.29
C TYR A 332 -6.78 0.03 6.41
N LEU A 333 -5.90 -0.91 6.06
CA LEU A 333 -5.17 -1.73 7.04
C LEU A 333 -4.47 -0.83 8.06
N ASP A 334 -4.73 -1.11 9.34
CA ASP A 334 -4.22 -0.38 10.50
C ASP A 334 -4.54 1.12 10.55
N GLY A 335 -5.49 1.60 9.75
CA GLY A 335 -5.73 3.03 9.59
C GLY A 335 -4.58 3.76 8.90
N GLY A 336 -3.74 3.05 8.14
CA GLY A 336 -2.58 3.62 7.44
C GLY A 336 -2.92 4.67 6.37
N CYS A 337 -4.21 4.81 6.04
CA CYS A 337 -4.74 5.86 5.18
C CYS A 337 -6.13 6.25 5.68
N SER A 338 -6.46 7.53 5.62
CA SER A 338 -7.82 7.99 5.89
C SER A 338 -8.72 7.66 4.71
N ILE A 339 -9.89 7.08 4.99
CA ILE A 339 -10.90 6.94 3.94
C ILE A 339 -11.46 8.28 3.46
N ASP A 340 -11.24 9.36 4.22
CA ASP A 340 -11.61 10.72 3.81
C ASP A 340 -10.54 11.34 2.92
N PRO A 341 -10.82 11.53 1.62
CA PRO A 341 -9.87 12.14 0.70
C PRO A 341 -9.51 13.59 1.07
N LEU A 342 -10.29 14.27 1.92
CA LEU A 342 -9.97 15.61 2.43
C LEU A 342 -8.98 15.59 3.60
N ASN A 343 -8.90 14.47 4.33
CA ASN A 343 -8.01 14.28 5.49
C ASN A 343 -6.88 13.28 5.21
N SER A 344 -6.84 12.68 4.01
CA SER A 344 -5.87 11.67 3.60
C SER A 344 -4.44 12.18 3.38
N GLY A 345 -4.21 13.50 3.52
CA GLY A 345 -2.87 14.11 3.37
C GLY A 345 -2.22 13.86 2.01
N GLY A 346 -2.98 13.42 0.99
CA GLY A 346 -2.46 13.02 -0.32
C GLY A 346 -1.59 11.76 -0.33
N ASN A 347 -1.48 11.01 0.78
CA ASN A 347 -0.47 9.96 0.94
C ASN A 347 -1.02 8.53 1.04
N CYS A 348 -2.27 8.29 0.61
CA CYS A 348 -2.83 6.94 0.43
C CYS A 348 -2.20 6.16 -0.74
N SER A 349 -1.08 6.66 -1.27
CA SER A 349 -0.24 6.07 -2.31
C SER A 349 0.62 4.91 -1.79
N LEU A 350 0.78 4.77 -0.47
CA LEU A 350 1.39 3.60 0.17
C LEU A 350 0.51 2.40 -0.15
N GLY A 351 1.08 1.32 -0.67
CA GLY A 351 0.36 0.19 -1.25
C GLY A 351 -0.48 -0.62 -0.25
N ILE A 352 -1.37 0.00 0.50
CA ILE A 352 -2.14 -0.59 1.59
C ILE A 352 -3.53 -0.95 1.08
N GLY A 353 -4.00 -2.12 1.47
CA GLY A 353 -5.29 -2.66 1.09
C GLY A 353 -6.43 -2.11 1.94
N LYS A 354 -7.62 -2.15 1.35
CA LYS A 354 -8.88 -1.78 2.02
C LYS A 354 -9.53 -3.00 2.66
N ILE A 355 -10.28 -2.76 3.71
CA ILE A 355 -11.09 -3.74 4.42
C ILE A 355 -12.52 -3.25 4.47
N SER A 356 -13.48 -4.14 4.23
CA SER A 356 -14.92 -3.87 4.37
C SER A 356 -15.61 -4.94 5.19
N TYR A 357 -16.35 -4.53 6.21
CA TYR A 357 -17.06 -5.42 7.12
C TYR A 357 -18.55 -5.17 7.12
N LEU A 358 -19.32 -6.22 6.87
CA LEU A 358 -20.78 -6.20 6.88
C LEU A 358 -21.34 -7.13 7.96
N GLY A 359 -22.15 -6.59 8.86
CA GLY A 359 -22.93 -7.38 9.82
C GLY A 359 -24.17 -8.00 9.18
N GLY A 360 -24.66 -9.08 9.78
CA GLY A 360 -25.70 -9.92 9.20
C GLY A 360 -25.11 -11.10 8.42
N HIS A 361 -25.94 -12.09 8.08
CA HIS A 361 -25.44 -13.36 7.52
C HIS A 361 -25.82 -13.64 6.07
N SER A 362 -27.04 -13.34 5.65
CA SER A 362 -27.53 -13.70 4.31
C SER A 362 -28.62 -12.73 3.85
N TYR A 363 -28.17 -11.71 3.12
CA TYR A 363 -29.05 -10.76 2.44
C TYR A 363 -29.70 -11.41 1.22
N THR A 364 -30.87 -10.93 0.82
CA THR A 364 -31.63 -11.55 -0.28
C THR A 364 -31.28 -10.93 -1.63
N THR A 365 -31.29 -11.71 -2.70
CA THR A 365 -31.07 -11.23 -4.08
C THR A 365 -32.38 -10.86 -4.80
N LYS A 366 -33.51 -10.79 -4.08
CA LYS A 366 -34.83 -10.53 -4.67
C LYS A 366 -34.98 -9.09 -5.11
N VAL A 367 -35.52 -8.92 -6.31
CA VAL A 367 -35.90 -7.62 -6.88
C VAL A 367 -37.40 -7.62 -7.19
N PRO A 368 -38.11 -6.48 -7.15
CA PRO A 368 -37.60 -5.10 -7.03
C PRO A 368 -37.08 -4.75 -5.62
N ILE A 369 -35.95 -4.03 -5.55
CA ILE A 369 -35.24 -3.73 -4.29
C ILE A 369 -36.06 -2.85 -3.34
N SER A 370 -36.93 -1.98 -3.87
CA SER A 370 -37.84 -1.13 -3.10
C SER A 370 -38.81 -1.92 -2.20
N THR A 371 -39.17 -3.14 -2.63
CA THR A 371 -40.06 -4.05 -1.88
C THR A 371 -39.30 -5.14 -1.12
N ASN A 372 -37.98 -5.25 -1.34
CA ASN A 372 -37.09 -6.21 -0.69
C ASN A 372 -35.91 -5.45 -0.04
N PRO A 373 -36.14 -4.72 1.06
CA PRO A 373 -35.15 -3.80 1.62
C PRO A 373 -33.86 -4.48 2.13
N THR A 374 -33.89 -5.79 2.38
CA THR A 374 -32.68 -6.57 2.72
C THR A 374 -31.77 -6.78 1.51
N THR A 375 -32.22 -6.60 0.27
CA THR A 375 -31.35 -6.66 -0.92
C THR A 375 -30.33 -5.53 -0.97
N GLN A 376 -30.51 -4.48 -0.17
CA GLN A 376 -29.49 -3.44 -0.04
C GLN A 376 -28.18 -3.97 0.54
N GLY A 377 -28.19 -4.99 1.42
CA GLY A 377 -26.92 -5.60 1.89
C GLY A 377 -26.16 -6.29 0.76
N THR A 378 -26.86 -6.99 -0.15
CA THR A 378 -26.25 -7.51 -1.39
C THR A 378 -25.70 -6.38 -2.26
N ARG A 379 -26.36 -5.22 -2.31
CA ARG A 379 -25.82 -4.04 -3.02
C ARG A 379 -24.54 -3.53 -2.37
N LEU A 380 -24.44 -3.47 -1.03
CA LEU A 380 -23.21 -3.05 -0.35
C LEU A 380 -22.05 -4.00 -0.65
N PHE A 381 -22.29 -5.31 -0.65
CA PHE A 381 -21.33 -6.30 -1.13
C PHE A 381 -20.89 -6.01 -2.57
N LEU A 382 -21.82 -5.70 -3.49
CA LEU A 382 -21.48 -5.41 -4.88
C LEU A 382 -20.76 -4.07 -5.07
N ASN A 383 -21.06 -3.06 -4.24
CA ASN A 383 -20.31 -1.80 -4.24
C ASN A 383 -18.84 -2.06 -3.92
N SER A 384 -18.57 -2.96 -2.97
CA SER A 384 -17.21 -3.26 -2.52
C SER A 384 -16.34 -3.89 -3.61
N LEU A 385 -16.93 -4.43 -4.69
CA LEU A 385 -16.19 -5.04 -5.81
C LEU A 385 -15.26 -4.06 -6.52
N PHE A 386 -15.69 -2.80 -6.60
CA PHE A 386 -15.02 -1.77 -7.37
C PHE A 386 -14.18 -0.84 -6.47
N GLU A 387 -13.94 -1.25 -5.22
CA GLU A 387 -13.13 -0.51 -4.26
C GLU A 387 -11.65 -0.83 -4.34
N ALA A 388 -11.28 -2.03 -4.76
CA ALA A 388 -9.88 -2.40 -4.94
C ALA A 388 -9.23 -1.46 -5.96
N ASP A 389 -8.09 -0.88 -5.60
CA ASP A 389 -7.46 0.11 -6.47
C ASP A 389 -7.03 -0.50 -7.79
N CYS A 390 -6.83 -1.82 -7.91
CA CYS A 390 -6.59 -2.48 -9.20
C CYS A 390 -7.65 -2.19 -10.30
N VAL A 391 -8.81 -1.64 -9.95
CA VAL A 391 -9.91 -1.28 -10.86
C VAL A 391 -9.73 0.14 -11.43
N LEU A 392 -8.97 1.00 -10.74
CA LEU A 392 -8.89 2.44 -10.97
C LEU A 392 -7.85 2.79 -12.04
N GLU A 393 -8.10 3.83 -12.82
CA GLU A 393 -7.21 4.25 -13.91
C GLU A 393 -5.79 4.63 -13.45
N GLU A 394 -5.69 5.36 -12.34
CA GLU A 394 -4.43 5.91 -11.81
C GLU A 394 -3.47 4.85 -11.26
N THR A 395 -3.96 3.65 -10.98
CA THR A 395 -3.21 2.55 -10.33
C THR A 395 -2.97 1.38 -11.27
N GLN A 396 -3.26 1.51 -12.56
CA GLN A 396 -3.02 0.46 -13.54
C GLN A 396 -1.52 0.22 -13.79
N PRO A 397 -1.12 -0.97 -14.24
CA PRO A 397 0.21 -1.18 -14.79
C PRO A 397 0.45 -0.28 -16.02
N VAL A 398 1.66 0.24 -16.15
CA VAL A 398 2.09 1.07 -17.29
C VAL A 398 3.22 0.33 -17.99
N VAL A 399 2.81 -0.57 -18.87
CA VAL A 399 3.75 -1.46 -19.56
C VAL A 399 4.24 -0.82 -20.86
N SER A 400 5.55 -0.72 -21.01
CA SER A 400 6.21 -0.26 -22.23
C SER A 400 7.18 -1.32 -22.73
N VAL A 401 7.33 -1.38 -24.05
CA VAL A 401 8.38 -2.15 -24.72
C VAL A 401 9.03 -1.27 -25.78
N THR A 402 10.36 -1.27 -25.85
CA THR A 402 11.14 -0.58 -26.87
C THR A 402 12.05 -1.57 -27.56
N LYS A 403 12.25 -1.35 -28.86
CA LYS A 403 13.03 -2.24 -29.71
C LYS A 403 14.11 -1.47 -30.46
N SER A 404 15.35 -1.92 -30.38
CA SER A 404 16.50 -1.28 -31.01
C SER A 404 17.37 -2.29 -31.75
N SER A 405 18.09 -1.82 -32.77
CA SER A 405 19.08 -2.57 -33.54
C SER A 405 20.01 -1.60 -34.26
N ALA A 406 21.08 -2.10 -34.89
CA ALA A 406 21.81 -1.34 -35.89
C ALA A 406 20.87 -0.96 -37.05
N SER A 407 20.96 0.28 -37.56
CA SER A 407 20.15 0.74 -38.70
C SER A 407 20.68 0.22 -40.04
N PHE A 408 21.96 -0.16 -40.08
CA PHE A 408 22.67 -0.66 -41.25
C PHE A 408 23.60 -1.82 -40.84
N VAL A 409 23.65 -2.88 -41.64
CA VAL A 409 24.55 -4.02 -41.45
C VAL A 409 25.07 -4.53 -42.80
N THR A 410 26.33 -4.95 -42.83
CA THR A 410 26.96 -5.69 -43.94
C THR A 410 27.09 -7.18 -43.64
N ASP A 411 27.10 -7.57 -42.35
CA ASP A 411 26.89 -8.95 -41.92
C ASP A 411 25.39 -9.28 -42.02
N PRO A 412 24.99 -10.39 -42.66
CA PRO A 412 23.60 -10.84 -42.69
C PRO A 412 23.03 -11.25 -41.32
N VAL A 413 23.79 -11.18 -40.22
CA VAL A 413 23.31 -11.39 -38.85
C VAL A 413 23.04 -10.06 -38.16
N VAL A 414 21.79 -9.86 -37.69
CA VAL A 414 21.41 -8.69 -36.88
C VAL A 414 20.90 -9.11 -35.51
N VAL A 415 21.24 -8.32 -34.49
CA VAL A 415 20.73 -8.46 -33.12
C VAL A 415 19.74 -7.32 -32.85
N PHE A 416 18.51 -7.69 -32.48
CA PHE A 416 17.53 -6.79 -31.91
C PHE A 416 17.56 -6.89 -30.39
N THR A 417 17.55 -5.74 -29.72
CA THR A 417 17.39 -5.63 -28.27
C THR A 417 15.96 -5.17 -27.99
N LEU A 418 15.28 -5.87 -27.08
CA LEU A 418 13.94 -5.52 -26.59
C LEU A 418 14.01 -5.23 -25.10
N ASP A 419 13.80 -3.98 -24.74
CA ASP A 419 13.68 -3.53 -23.35
C ASP A 419 12.21 -3.42 -22.99
N TYR A 420 11.82 -3.96 -21.84
CA TYR A 420 10.46 -3.87 -21.33
C TYR A 420 10.47 -3.36 -19.90
N ALA A 421 9.43 -2.63 -19.55
CA ALA A 421 9.24 -2.07 -18.21
C ALA A 421 7.76 -2.05 -17.85
N ASN A 422 7.47 -2.22 -16.56
CA ASN A 422 6.20 -1.83 -15.97
C ASN A 422 6.47 -0.65 -15.02
N MET A 423 6.23 0.56 -15.48
CA MET A 423 6.39 1.79 -14.69
C MET A 423 5.09 2.21 -13.99
N GLY A 424 4.10 1.32 -13.96
CA GLY A 424 2.83 1.58 -13.31
C GLY A 424 2.79 1.08 -11.88
N GLU A 425 1.65 1.34 -11.28
CA GLU A 425 1.38 1.21 -9.85
C GLU A 425 0.72 -0.14 -9.49
N SER A 426 0.57 -1.03 -10.46
CA SER A 426 0.09 -2.39 -10.26
C SER A 426 0.82 -3.38 -11.16
N VAL A 427 0.57 -4.66 -10.93
CA VAL A 427 1.28 -5.78 -11.52
C VAL A 427 0.67 -6.08 -12.88
N ALA A 428 1.52 -6.26 -13.90
CA ALA A 428 1.10 -6.79 -15.18
C ALA A 428 1.17 -8.33 -15.13
N PHE A 429 0.02 -8.98 -15.07
CA PHE A 429 -0.06 -10.43 -14.91
C PHE A 429 0.20 -11.18 -16.22
N THR A 430 0.92 -12.29 -16.14
CA THR A 430 1.17 -13.21 -17.27
C THR A 430 1.69 -12.49 -18.52
N ALA A 431 2.66 -11.60 -18.34
CA ALA A 431 3.33 -10.88 -19.40
C ALA A 431 4.00 -11.85 -20.37
N LEU A 432 3.61 -11.74 -21.63
CA LEU A 432 4.06 -12.55 -22.76
C LEU A 432 4.53 -11.60 -23.86
N LEU A 433 5.86 -11.49 -24.00
CA LEU A 433 6.49 -10.73 -25.07
C LEU A 433 6.56 -11.60 -26.33
N GLN A 434 6.12 -11.05 -27.45
CA GLN A 434 6.04 -11.71 -28.75
C GLN A 434 6.69 -10.85 -29.82
N ASP A 435 7.45 -11.49 -30.70
CA ASP A 435 8.12 -10.83 -31.83
C ASP A 435 7.88 -11.63 -33.11
N PRO A 436 6.94 -11.19 -33.97
CA PRO A 436 6.71 -11.76 -35.29
C PRO A 436 7.91 -11.50 -36.22
N LEU A 437 8.49 -12.56 -36.76
CA LEU A 437 9.66 -12.44 -37.61
C LEU A 437 9.31 -11.79 -38.96
N PRO A 438 10.11 -10.81 -39.43
CA PRO A 438 9.90 -10.20 -40.74
C PRO A 438 10.08 -11.24 -41.86
N ALA A 439 9.37 -11.06 -42.97
CA ALA A 439 9.58 -11.89 -44.15
C ALA A 439 11.04 -11.78 -44.63
N GLY A 440 11.61 -12.90 -45.09
CA GLY A 440 13.01 -12.94 -45.53
C GLY A 440 14.04 -13.04 -44.39
N THR A 441 13.60 -13.30 -43.16
CA THR A 441 14.50 -13.56 -42.02
C THR A 441 14.43 -15.02 -41.56
N THR A 442 15.53 -15.51 -40.98
CA THR A 442 15.60 -16.82 -40.30
C THR A 442 16.04 -16.63 -38.86
N PHE A 443 15.37 -17.30 -37.92
CA PHE A 443 15.75 -17.27 -36.51
C PHE A 443 17.11 -17.92 -36.28
N VAL A 444 18.00 -17.22 -35.57
CA VAL A 444 19.29 -17.75 -35.12
C VAL A 444 19.22 -18.13 -33.65
N SER A 445 18.91 -17.16 -32.79
CA SER A 445 18.82 -17.37 -31.34
C SER A 445 17.98 -16.29 -30.66
N ALA A 446 17.56 -16.56 -29.42
CA ALA A 446 16.96 -15.58 -28.52
C ALA A 446 17.51 -15.80 -27.11
N SER A 447 17.72 -14.73 -26.36
CA SER A 447 18.14 -14.83 -24.96
C SER A 447 16.98 -15.24 -24.03
N ASN A 448 17.32 -15.56 -22.78
CA ASN A 448 16.39 -15.78 -21.67
C ASN A 448 15.23 -16.76 -21.99
N GLY A 449 15.52 -17.82 -22.75
CA GLY A 449 14.56 -18.87 -23.05
C GLY A 449 13.51 -18.51 -24.10
N GLY A 450 13.72 -17.47 -24.91
CA GLY A 450 12.86 -17.16 -26.06
C GLY A 450 12.79 -18.31 -27.05
N THR A 451 11.58 -18.67 -27.49
CA THR A 451 11.36 -19.82 -28.40
C THR A 451 10.58 -19.42 -29.64
N LEU A 452 11.03 -19.88 -30.80
CA LEU A 452 10.34 -19.70 -32.07
C LEU A 452 9.21 -20.73 -32.22
N SER A 453 7.99 -20.27 -32.47
CA SER A 453 6.88 -21.13 -32.89
C SER A 453 5.91 -20.38 -33.81
N GLY A 454 5.66 -20.95 -34.99
CA GLY A 454 4.73 -20.36 -35.98
C GLY A 454 5.20 -19.02 -36.55
N GLY A 455 6.52 -18.79 -36.67
CA GLY A 455 7.08 -17.53 -37.18
C GLY A 455 7.10 -16.38 -36.17
N VAL A 456 6.82 -16.66 -34.90
CA VAL A 456 6.83 -15.68 -33.81
C VAL A 456 7.72 -16.20 -32.70
N VAL A 457 8.66 -15.38 -32.22
CA VAL A 457 9.47 -15.68 -31.03
C VAL A 457 8.71 -15.21 -29.81
N ARG A 458 8.63 -16.06 -28.77
CA ARG A 458 7.90 -15.76 -27.53
C ARG A 458 8.77 -15.91 -26.29
N TRP A 459 8.64 -14.95 -25.39
CA TRP A 459 9.19 -14.99 -24.02
C TRP A 459 8.05 -14.93 -23.01
N SER A 460 7.94 -15.97 -22.19
CA SER A 460 7.04 -15.98 -21.05
C SER A 460 7.74 -15.29 -19.88
N LEU A 461 7.46 -14.00 -19.69
CA LEU A 461 8.12 -13.17 -18.67
C LEU A 461 7.53 -13.42 -17.27
N GLY A 462 6.34 -14.02 -17.19
CA GLY A 462 5.63 -14.20 -15.92
C GLY A 462 4.92 -12.91 -15.51
N ASN A 463 4.86 -12.60 -14.23
CA ASN A 463 4.29 -11.33 -13.78
C ASN A 463 5.38 -10.25 -13.80
N LEU A 464 5.02 -9.04 -14.25
CA LEU A 464 5.88 -7.87 -14.12
C LEU A 464 5.37 -7.03 -12.95
N GLY A 465 6.13 -7.02 -11.86
CA GLY A 465 5.87 -6.20 -10.68
C GLY A 465 5.95 -4.71 -10.97
N VAL A 466 5.60 -3.91 -9.97
CA VAL A 466 5.70 -2.45 -9.99
C VAL A 466 7.16 -2.02 -10.17
N HIS A 467 7.41 -1.09 -11.09
CA HIS A 467 8.75 -0.60 -11.47
C HIS A 467 9.73 -1.67 -11.97
N GLN A 468 9.25 -2.87 -12.31
CA GLN A 468 10.10 -3.94 -12.81
C GLN A 468 10.49 -3.67 -14.27
N THR A 469 11.77 -3.84 -14.57
CA THR A 469 12.31 -3.73 -15.93
C THR A 469 13.07 -5.01 -16.31
N GLY A 470 13.29 -5.20 -17.61
CA GLY A 470 14.12 -6.27 -18.11
C GLY A 470 14.42 -6.12 -19.61
N THR A 471 15.37 -6.93 -20.07
CA THR A 471 15.85 -6.90 -21.46
C THR A 471 15.98 -8.31 -22.00
N VAL A 472 15.57 -8.51 -23.26
CA VAL A 472 15.86 -9.72 -24.04
C VAL A 472 16.41 -9.35 -25.40
N THR A 473 17.07 -10.31 -26.07
CA THR A 473 17.64 -10.12 -27.40
C THR A 473 17.16 -11.20 -28.36
N LEU A 474 17.04 -10.80 -29.62
CA LEU A 474 16.64 -11.64 -30.75
C LEU A 474 17.68 -11.50 -31.86
N THR A 475 18.32 -12.61 -32.25
CA THR A 475 19.27 -12.65 -33.35
C THR A 475 18.62 -13.28 -34.57
N LEU A 476 18.60 -12.55 -35.69
CA LEU A 476 18.06 -13.00 -36.98
C LEU A 476 19.14 -13.01 -38.05
N GLN A 477 19.01 -13.97 -38.96
CA GLN A 477 19.73 -14.02 -40.23
C GLN A 477 18.85 -13.41 -41.32
N LEU A 478 19.37 -12.43 -42.04
CA LEU A 478 18.74 -11.77 -43.18
C LEU A 478 19.09 -12.54 -44.45
N SER A 479 18.09 -12.87 -45.27
CA SER A 479 18.27 -13.81 -46.40
C SER A 479 18.81 -13.14 -47.66
N THR A 480 18.46 -11.88 -47.88
CA THR A 480 18.84 -11.10 -49.07
C THR A 480 19.01 -9.62 -48.71
N PRO A 481 19.83 -8.85 -49.45
CA PRO A 481 19.89 -7.40 -49.30
C PRO A 481 18.50 -6.74 -49.36
N GLY A 482 18.32 -5.72 -48.55
CA GLY A 482 17.06 -4.98 -48.44
C GLY A 482 16.79 -4.44 -47.04
N THR A 483 15.65 -3.78 -46.89
CA THR A 483 15.18 -3.22 -45.62
C THR A 483 14.24 -4.19 -44.91
N TYR A 484 14.47 -4.38 -43.61
CA TYR A 484 13.71 -5.24 -42.73
C TYR A 484 13.13 -4.43 -41.58
N ASP A 485 11.79 -4.40 -41.51
CA ASP A 485 11.05 -3.76 -40.43
C ASP A 485 10.60 -4.82 -39.43
N ASN A 486 10.86 -4.59 -38.14
CA ASN A 486 10.48 -5.52 -37.09
C ASN A 486 9.87 -4.77 -35.90
N GLN A 487 8.71 -5.26 -35.43
CA GLN A 487 7.96 -4.70 -34.32
C GLN A 487 7.51 -5.84 -33.40
N ALA A 488 7.64 -5.63 -32.10
CA ALA A 488 7.23 -6.58 -31.08
C ALA A 488 6.00 -6.10 -30.32
N GLU A 489 5.35 -7.05 -29.64
CA GLU A 489 4.14 -6.84 -28.86
C GLU A 489 4.27 -7.53 -27.50
N LEU A 490 3.90 -6.85 -26.43
CA LEU A 490 3.82 -7.41 -25.08
C LEU A 490 2.34 -7.51 -24.66
N GLN A 491 1.85 -8.74 -24.48
CA GLN A 491 0.51 -9.04 -23.99
C GLN A 491 0.55 -9.31 -22.48
N TYR A 492 -0.40 -8.80 -21.73
CA TYR A 492 -0.51 -9.04 -20.29
C TYR A 492 -1.98 -8.89 -19.83
N PHE A 493 -2.24 -9.16 -18.56
CA PHE A 493 -3.52 -8.87 -17.93
C PHE A 493 -3.36 -7.79 -16.86
N SER A 494 -4.30 -6.85 -16.82
CA SER A 494 -4.55 -6.04 -15.63
C SER A 494 -5.85 -6.55 -15.00
N GLY A 495 -5.79 -7.02 -13.75
CA GLY A 495 -6.90 -7.76 -13.15
C GLY A 495 -7.30 -8.98 -13.99
N THR A 496 -8.50 -8.96 -14.59
CA THR A 496 -8.97 -9.97 -15.56
C THR A 496 -8.99 -9.49 -17.01
N THR A 497 -8.59 -8.24 -17.25
CA THR A 497 -8.73 -7.58 -18.55
C THR A 497 -7.45 -7.74 -19.36
N PRO A 498 -7.50 -8.29 -20.59
CA PRO A 498 -6.32 -8.43 -21.44
C PRO A 498 -5.88 -7.07 -21.98
N MET A 499 -4.57 -6.82 -21.96
CA MET A 499 -3.92 -5.58 -22.35
C MET A 499 -2.77 -5.87 -23.31
N VAL A 500 -2.42 -4.89 -24.14
CA VAL A 500 -1.38 -5.01 -25.17
C VAL A 500 -0.55 -3.73 -25.23
N ALA A 501 0.78 -3.86 -25.22
CA ALA A 501 1.74 -2.79 -25.48
C ALA A 501 2.55 -3.10 -26.75
N GLN A 502 2.65 -2.12 -27.66
CA GLN A 502 3.42 -2.25 -28.91
C GLN A 502 4.79 -1.60 -28.76
N SER A 503 5.82 -2.20 -29.37
CA SER A 503 7.11 -1.52 -29.50
C SER A 503 7.09 -0.49 -30.64
N ASN A 504 8.11 0.36 -30.68
CA ASN A 504 8.46 1.05 -31.92
C ASN A 504 8.86 0.04 -33.01
N VAL A 505 8.81 0.48 -34.27
CA VAL A 505 9.34 -0.29 -35.41
C VAL A 505 10.85 -0.07 -35.48
N SER A 506 11.63 -1.15 -35.52
CA SER A 506 13.06 -1.10 -35.79
C SER A 506 13.31 -1.35 -37.27
N HIS A 507 14.11 -0.48 -37.90
CA HIS A 507 14.41 -0.51 -39.32
C HIS A 507 15.88 -0.90 -39.53
N VAL A 508 16.13 -1.97 -40.29
CA VAL A 508 17.48 -2.45 -40.59
C VAL A 508 17.66 -2.56 -42.09
N THR A 509 18.69 -1.96 -42.65
CA THR A 509 19.08 -2.16 -44.05
C THR A 509 20.29 -3.08 -44.11
N PHE A 510 20.17 -4.17 -44.88
CA PHE A 510 21.25 -5.10 -45.15
C PHE A 510 21.71 -4.96 -46.60
N GLN A 511 23.02 -4.80 -46.81
CA GLN A 511 23.67 -4.85 -48.11
C GLN A 511 24.87 -5.82 -48.05
N ILE A 512 25.27 -6.37 -49.20
CA ILE A 512 26.44 -7.26 -49.29
C ILE A 512 27.69 -6.39 -49.39
N ASP A 513 28.72 -6.78 -48.64
CA ASP A 513 30.10 -6.28 -48.65
C ASP A 513 30.96 -7.52 -48.93
N THR A 514 31.41 -7.67 -50.17
CA THR A 514 31.96 -8.93 -50.67
C THR A 514 33.40 -9.17 -50.21
N ASP A 515 34.16 -8.12 -49.90
CA ASP A 515 35.57 -8.19 -49.54
C ASP A 515 35.89 -7.75 -48.09
N GLY A 516 34.90 -7.17 -47.39
CA GLY A 516 34.88 -6.97 -45.95
C GLY A 516 35.58 -5.69 -45.49
N ASP A 517 35.63 -4.69 -46.35
CA ASP A 517 36.35 -3.44 -46.13
C ASP A 517 35.49 -2.33 -45.45
N GLY A 518 34.17 -2.56 -45.36
CA GLY A 518 33.20 -1.67 -44.74
C GLY A 518 32.17 -1.06 -45.70
N CYS A 519 32.28 -1.28 -47.01
CA CYS A 519 31.39 -0.75 -48.03
C CYS A 519 30.56 -1.87 -48.62
N SER A 520 29.34 -1.53 -49.04
CA SER A 520 28.58 -2.47 -49.84
C SER A 520 29.05 -2.48 -51.30
N ASP A 521 28.88 -3.61 -51.98
CA ASP A 521 29.12 -3.75 -53.42
C ASP A 521 28.44 -2.65 -54.26
N GLU A 522 27.30 -2.14 -53.79
CA GLU A 522 26.55 -1.07 -54.45
C GLU A 522 27.19 0.32 -54.24
N GLN A 523 27.80 0.55 -53.06
CA GLN A 523 28.62 1.74 -52.80
C GLN A 523 29.92 1.69 -53.60
N GLU A 524 30.59 0.54 -53.64
CA GLU A 524 31.83 0.34 -54.40
C GLU A 524 31.60 0.50 -55.90
N ALA A 525 30.53 -0.10 -56.44
CA ALA A 525 30.15 0.11 -57.83
C ALA A 525 29.82 1.57 -58.16
N ALA A 526 29.33 2.34 -57.18
CA ALA A 526 29.08 3.78 -57.33
C ALA A 526 30.38 4.60 -57.28
N MET A 527 31.36 4.17 -56.47
CA MET A 527 32.70 4.77 -56.38
C MET A 527 33.63 4.34 -57.53
N GLY A 528 33.29 3.23 -58.21
CA GLY A 528 34.07 2.65 -59.30
C GLY A 528 35.15 1.67 -58.86
N THR A 529 35.19 1.32 -57.58
CA THR A 529 36.12 0.36 -56.98
C THR A 529 35.73 -1.09 -57.28
N ASP A 530 36.64 -2.06 -57.08
CA ASP A 530 36.37 -3.49 -57.32
C ASP A 530 35.78 -4.13 -56.06
N PRO A 531 34.51 -4.59 -56.07
CA PRO A 531 33.87 -5.22 -54.91
C PRO A 531 34.49 -6.52 -54.40
N ASN A 532 35.66 -6.92 -54.88
CA ASN A 532 36.34 -8.15 -54.46
C ASN A 532 37.76 -7.88 -53.95
N GLU A 533 38.16 -6.62 -53.85
CA GLU A 533 39.49 -6.17 -53.49
C GLU A 533 39.35 -5.04 -52.44
N PRO A 534 39.62 -5.31 -51.15
CA PRO A 534 39.38 -4.36 -50.05
C PRO A 534 40.13 -3.02 -50.15
N ASP A 535 41.03 -2.90 -51.11
CA ASP A 535 41.95 -1.78 -51.37
C ASP A 535 42.23 -1.84 -52.87
N THR A 536 41.38 -1.19 -53.67
CA THR A 536 41.33 -1.33 -55.12
C THR A 536 42.60 -0.81 -55.81
N ASP A 537 43.27 0.18 -55.23
CA ASP A 537 44.46 0.80 -55.81
C ASP A 537 45.79 0.37 -55.14
N ILE A 538 45.69 -0.36 -54.04
CA ILE A 538 46.77 -1.06 -53.34
C ILE A 538 47.75 -0.08 -52.71
N ASP A 539 47.21 0.96 -52.07
CA ASP A 539 47.98 2.00 -51.40
C ASP A 539 48.11 1.77 -49.88
N GLY A 540 47.29 0.87 -49.34
CA GLY A 540 47.26 0.46 -47.94
C GLY A 540 46.09 0.99 -47.11
N ILE A 541 45.17 1.75 -47.68
CA ILE A 541 43.90 2.19 -47.07
C ILE A 541 42.73 1.45 -47.75
N PHE A 542 41.67 1.16 -47.00
CA PHE A 542 40.49 0.48 -47.57
C PHE A 542 39.56 1.45 -48.28
N ASP A 543 38.86 1.00 -49.32
CA ASP A 543 38.14 1.87 -50.26
C ASP A 543 37.12 2.80 -49.57
N CYS A 544 36.51 2.38 -48.45
CA CYS A 544 35.57 3.21 -47.67
C CYS A 544 36.21 4.29 -46.80
N GLU A 545 37.47 4.08 -46.43
CA GLU A 545 38.26 5.01 -45.64
C GLU A 545 39.21 5.82 -46.55
N ASP A 546 39.28 5.49 -47.84
CA ASP A 546 40.15 6.10 -48.84
C ASP A 546 39.52 7.33 -49.52
N THR A 547 40.29 8.41 -49.60
CA THR A 547 39.96 9.67 -50.24
C THR A 547 40.08 9.59 -51.77
N CYS A 548 40.96 8.73 -52.29
CA CYS A 548 41.12 8.42 -53.71
C CYS A 548 41.18 6.90 -53.97
N PRO A 549 40.05 6.17 -53.83
CA PRO A 549 40.01 4.69 -53.90
C PRO A 549 40.47 4.02 -55.22
N LEU A 550 40.87 4.80 -56.22
CA LEU A 550 41.27 4.32 -57.56
C LEU A 550 42.68 4.77 -57.96
N ILE A 551 43.34 5.61 -57.17
CA ILE A 551 44.62 6.23 -57.50
C ILE A 551 45.50 6.28 -56.25
N PRO A 552 46.63 5.52 -56.21
CA PRO A 552 47.37 5.34 -54.98
C PRO A 552 47.81 6.64 -54.35
N ASN A 553 47.32 6.92 -53.15
CA ASN A 553 47.60 8.11 -52.36
C ASN A 553 47.80 7.76 -50.88
N PRO A 554 48.86 7.00 -50.49
CA PRO A 554 48.98 6.39 -49.15
C PRO A 554 48.97 7.35 -47.96
N LEU A 555 49.06 8.66 -48.22
CA LEU A 555 49.03 9.72 -47.22
C LEU A 555 47.64 10.38 -47.08
N GLN A 556 46.69 10.08 -47.98
CA GLN A 556 45.31 10.59 -47.97
C GLN A 556 45.21 12.13 -48.10
N GLU A 557 46.26 12.77 -48.63
CA GLU A 557 46.42 14.23 -48.67
C GLU A 557 46.19 14.82 -50.08
N LEU A 558 44.95 15.19 -50.41
CA LEU A 558 44.61 15.89 -51.67
C LEU A 558 44.88 17.41 -51.64
N SER A 559 45.25 17.91 -50.46
CA SER A 559 45.38 19.34 -50.19
C SER A 559 46.73 19.90 -50.62
N SER A 560 47.76 19.08 -50.72
CA SER A 560 49.14 19.54 -50.96
C SER A 560 49.96 18.65 -51.87
N ASP A 561 49.39 17.54 -52.35
CA ASP A 561 50.03 16.63 -53.29
C ASP A 561 49.93 17.19 -54.73
N PRO A 562 51.06 17.58 -55.36
CA PRO A 562 51.07 18.15 -56.70
C PRO A 562 50.66 17.16 -57.80
N ASP A 563 50.64 15.85 -57.51
CA ASP A 563 50.26 14.81 -58.46
C ASP A 563 48.78 14.37 -58.31
N ASN A 564 48.10 14.80 -57.22
CA ASN A 564 46.69 14.50 -56.91
C ASN A 564 45.94 15.75 -56.39
N CYS A 565 46.19 16.90 -57.03
CA CYS A 565 45.78 18.18 -56.46
C CYS A 565 44.27 18.42 -56.57
N GLY A 566 43.54 18.17 -55.48
CA GLY A 566 42.09 18.42 -55.31
C GLY A 566 41.15 17.42 -55.89
N GLU A 567 41.56 16.77 -56.95
CA GLU A 567 40.94 15.58 -57.46
C GLU A 567 42.02 14.57 -57.83
N CYS A 568 41.68 13.29 -57.67
CA CYS A 568 42.61 12.19 -57.86
C CYS A 568 43.21 12.25 -59.28
N GLY A 569 44.55 12.29 -59.38
CA GLY A 569 45.30 12.28 -60.65
C GLY A 569 45.50 13.62 -61.38
N LEU A 570 45.21 14.77 -60.76
CA LEU A 570 45.41 16.11 -61.37
C LEU A 570 46.84 16.66 -61.15
N ILE A 571 47.59 16.90 -62.25
CA ILE A 571 48.97 17.43 -62.28
C ILE A 571 48.99 18.88 -62.85
N CYS A 572 49.69 19.82 -62.19
CA CYS A 572 49.70 21.26 -62.52
C CYS A 572 50.79 21.71 -63.54
N LEU A 573 50.53 22.72 -64.42
CA LEU A 573 51.47 23.36 -65.40
C LEU A 573 51.03 24.79 -65.88
N LEU A 574 51.72 25.92 -65.56
CA LEU A 574 51.20 27.33 -65.73
C LEU A 574 52.20 28.43 -66.27
N ASP A 575 51.72 29.50 -66.98
CA ASP A 575 52.53 30.53 -67.70
C ASP A 575 52.78 31.84 -66.88
N HIS A 576 53.96 32.47 -66.99
CA HIS A 576 54.40 33.63 -66.16
C HIS A 576 54.29 33.43 -64.63
N ALA A 577 54.30 32.17 -64.19
CA ALA A 577 54.02 31.71 -62.83
C ALA A 577 54.95 30.56 -62.42
N SER A 578 55.04 30.29 -61.11
CA SER A 578 55.63 29.06 -60.53
C SER A 578 54.52 28.22 -59.88
N GLU A 579 54.67 26.89 -59.72
CA GLU A 579 53.52 25.97 -59.53
C GLU A 579 53.54 25.25 -58.17
N ILE A 580 52.37 25.14 -57.51
CA ILE A 580 52.16 24.42 -56.24
C ILE A 580 50.72 23.88 -56.15
N CYS A 581 50.51 22.80 -55.40
CA CYS A 581 49.18 22.37 -54.98
C CYS A 581 48.87 22.88 -53.57
N VAL A 582 47.79 23.65 -53.41
CA VAL A 582 47.35 24.16 -52.10
C VAL A 582 45.83 24.03 -52.02
N LEU A 583 45.36 23.36 -50.97
CA LEU A 583 43.94 23.03 -50.73
C LEU A 583 43.26 22.33 -51.90
N GLY A 584 44.04 21.61 -52.72
CA GLY A 584 43.51 20.87 -53.85
C GLY A 584 43.26 21.70 -55.11
N GLU A 585 43.90 22.85 -55.28
CA GLU A 585 43.86 23.54 -56.58
C GLU A 585 45.27 23.80 -57.08
N CYS A 586 45.46 23.59 -58.38
CA CYS A 586 46.69 23.94 -59.07
C CYS A 586 46.85 25.46 -59.03
N ALA A 587 47.74 25.92 -58.16
CA ALA A 587 47.88 27.32 -57.84
C ALA A 587 49.21 27.87 -58.35
N VAL A 588 49.17 29.13 -58.77
CA VAL A 588 50.35 29.92 -59.03
C VAL A 588 51.02 30.25 -57.68
N SER A 589 52.18 29.65 -57.40
CA SER A 589 52.95 29.90 -56.18
C SER A 589 53.54 31.32 -56.11
N ALA A 590 53.81 31.95 -57.26
CA ALA A 590 54.18 33.36 -57.35
C ALA A 590 54.05 33.90 -58.79
N CYS A 591 53.46 35.10 -58.90
CA CYS A 591 53.47 35.92 -60.11
C CYS A 591 54.73 36.80 -60.18
N ASP A 592 55.17 37.15 -61.39
CA ASP A 592 56.20 38.15 -61.62
C ASP A 592 55.77 39.56 -61.09
N THR A 593 56.71 40.39 -60.65
CA THR A 593 56.43 41.60 -59.84
C THR A 593 55.57 42.67 -60.55
N ASN A 594 54.53 43.19 -59.86
CA ASN A 594 53.54 44.21 -60.27
C ASN A 594 52.48 43.75 -61.28
N TRP A 595 52.37 42.45 -61.50
CA TRP A 595 51.31 41.82 -62.26
C TRP A 595 50.60 40.83 -61.34
N GLY A 596 49.29 40.75 -61.45
CA GLY A 596 48.49 39.75 -60.75
C GLY A 596 47.67 38.93 -61.74
N ASP A 597 47.36 37.71 -61.35
CA ASP A 597 46.32 36.89 -61.95
C ASP A 597 44.96 37.40 -61.44
N CYS A 598 44.23 38.15 -62.26
CA CYS A 598 43.03 38.93 -61.88
C CYS A 598 41.72 38.26 -62.23
N ASP A 599 41.73 37.44 -63.26
CA ASP A 599 40.61 36.57 -63.54
C ASP A 599 40.69 35.28 -62.72
N LEU A 600 41.79 35.06 -61.98
CA LEU A 600 42.06 33.95 -61.06
C LEU A 600 41.97 32.58 -61.75
N ILE A 601 42.15 32.58 -63.07
CA ILE A 601 42.19 31.36 -63.84
C ILE A 601 43.64 30.93 -63.88
N ALA A 602 44.06 30.20 -62.83
CA ALA A 602 45.43 29.70 -62.68
C ALA A 602 45.96 29.04 -63.96
N ALA A 603 45.08 28.38 -64.73
CA ALA A 603 45.37 27.71 -66.01
C ALA A 603 45.98 28.61 -67.11
N ASN A 604 45.93 29.94 -67.01
CA ASN A 604 46.46 30.85 -68.03
C ASN A 604 47.56 31.84 -67.57
N GLY A 605 47.88 31.93 -66.26
CA GLY A 605 48.99 32.73 -65.74
C GLY A 605 48.59 34.03 -65.04
N CYS A 606 49.52 35.00 -64.84
CA CYS A 606 49.23 36.29 -64.17
C CYS A 606 49.21 37.49 -65.14
N GLU A 607 48.05 38.13 -65.36
CA GLU A 607 47.73 38.93 -66.56
C GLU A 607 47.31 40.41 -66.39
N THR A 608 47.20 40.98 -65.18
CA THR A 608 46.58 42.32 -64.97
C THR A 608 47.31 43.28 -63.99
N ASP A 609 47.11 44.61 -64.16
CA ASP A 609 47.82 45.74 -63.50
C ASP A 609 47.09 46.32 -62.26
N LEU A 610 47.84 46.47 -61.15
CA LEU A 610 47.33 46.57 -59.79
C LEU A 610 47.40 47.95 -59.13
N HIS A 611 47.91 48.99 -59.78
CA HIS A 611 48.31 50.20 -59.01
C HIS A 611 47.23 51.30 -58.89
N THR A 612 46.23 51.35 -59.78
CA THR A 612 45.33 52.54 -59.89
C THR A 612 43.89 52.23 -60.28
N SER A 613 43.57 50.97 -60.56
CA SER A 613 42.22 50.59 -60.94
C SER A 613 41.33 50.51 -59.71
N ILE A 614 40.18 51.20 -59.67
CA ILE A 614 39.17 51.00 -58.60
C ILE A 614 38.62 49.58 -58.64
N ASP A 615 38.67 48.87 -59.76
CA ASP A 615 38.20 47.48 -59.90
C ASP A 615 39.34 46.45 -59.67
N HIS A 616 40.61 46.89 -59.55
CA HIS A 616 41.81 46.06 -59.39
C HIS A 616 42.91 46.78 -58.55
N CYS A 617 42.54 47.43 -57.43
CA CYS A 617 43.36 48.31 -56.61
C CYS A 617 44.27 47.52 -55.66
N GLY A 618 45.59 47.65 -55.80
CA GLY A 618 46.64 46.97 -55.02
C GLY A 618 46.89 45.52 -55.43
N ALA A 619 45.81 44.83 -55.80
CA ALA A 619 45.79 43.44 -56.20
C ALA A 619 44.63 43.18 -57.15
N CYS A 620 44.65 41.98 -57.68
CA CYS A 620 44.00 41.69 -58.91
C CYS A 620 42.50 41.42 -58.67
N GLY A 621 41.62 42.20 -59.29
CA GLY A 621 40.18 42.16 -59.00
C GLY A 621 39.82 42.91 -57.72
N GLY A 622 40.78 43.64 -57.15
CA GLY A 622 40.64 44.54 -56.01
C GLY A 622 39.67 45.69 -56.29
N LEU A 623 38.40 45.35 -56.47
CA LEU A 623 37.30 46.28 -56.47
C LEU A 623 37.29 46.95 -55.11
N CYS A 624 37.67 48.21 -55.08
CA CYS A 624 37.52 49.05 -53.93
C CYS A 624 36.04 49.33 -53.75
N ALA A 625 35.40 48.48 -52.94
CA ALA A 625 33.99 48.51 -52.56
C ALA A 625 33.89 48.02 -51.11
N PRO A 626 34.30 48.85 -50.13
CA PRO A 626 34.21 48.50 -48.73
C PRO A 626 32.76 48.17 -48.37
N ALA A 627 32.55 47.04 -47.71
CA ALA A 627 31.22 46.55 -47.39
C ALA A 627 30.52 47.53 -46.43
N ASN A 628 29.24 47.81 -46.68
CA ASN A 628 28.41 48.71 -45.88
C ASN A 628 28.98 50.14 -45.68
N ALA A 629 29.88 50.57 -46.58
CA ALA A 629 30.52 51.89 -46.58
C ALA A 629 30.74 52.42 -48.01
N ASP A 630 31.08 53.70 -48.14
CA ASP A 630 31.40 54.32 -49.45
C ASP A 630 32.93 54.17 -49.80
N PRO A 631 33.34 53.70 -51.02
CA PRO A 631 34.75 53.43 -51.45
C PRO A 631 35.67 54.59 -51.91
N ASP A 632 37.00 54.45 -51.72
CA ASP A 632 38.07 55.28 -52.36
C ASP A 632 39.43 54.51 -52.57
N CYS A 633 40.19 54.67 -53.68
CA CYS A 633 41.45 53.92 -53.99
C CYS A 633 42.67 54.82 -54.30
N VAL A 634 43.72 54.78 -53.46
CA VAL A 634 44.91 55.64 -53.56
C VAL A 634 46.22 54.86 -53.45
N SER A 635 47.08 54.95 -54.47
CA SER A 635 48.41 54.28 -54.56
C SER A 635 48.37 52.75 -54.42
N GLY A 636 47.31 52.11 -54.93
CA GLY A 636 47.11 50.67 -54.80
C GLY A 636 46.54 50.24 -53.45
N ALA A 637 45.93 51.13 -52.65
CA ALA A 637 45.24 50.77 -51.41
C ALA A 637 43.81 51.34 -51.40
N CYS A 638 42.84 50.53 -50.96
CA CYS A 638 41.42 50.90 -50.82
C CYS A 638 41.14 51.48 -49.42
N GLU A 639 40.35 52.55 -49.33
CA GLU A 639 40.01 53.31 -48.11
C GLU A 639 38.47 53.54 -47.94
N VAL A 640 37.99 53.75 -46.70
CA VAL A 640 36.58 53.95 -46.29
C VAL A 640 36.22 55.43 -46.08
N GLY A 641 35.14 55.90 -46.73
CA GLY A 641 34.64 57.27 -46.59
C GLY A 641 33.66 57.51 -45.42
N SER A 642 32.62 56.67 -45.28
CA SER A 642 31.66 56.69 -44.14
C SER A 642 30.77 55.43 -44.11
N CYS A 643 30.42 54.96 -42.91
CA CYS A 643 29.56 53.77 -42.70
C CYS A 643 28.06 54.02 -42.86
N LEU A 644 27.33 53.02 -43.37
CA LEU A 644 25.87 52.98 -43.48
C LEU A 644 25.26 52.23 -42.28
N ALA A 645 24.35 52.86 -41.52
CA ALA A 645 23.72 52.22 -40.35
C ALA A 645 22.94 50.93 -40.70
N PRO A 646 22.96 49.87 -39.87
CA PRO A 646 23.52 49.79 -38.50
C PRO A 646 25.01 49.43 -38.41
N TRP A 647 25.76 49.45 -39.52
CA TRP A 647 27.13 48.94 -39.60
C TRP A 647 28.19 49.95 -39.15
N ALA A 648 29.29 49.47 -38.56
CA ALA A 648 30.40 50.29 -38.10
C ALA A 648 31.78 49.67 -38.41
N ASP A 649 32.76 50.52 -38.68
CA ASP A 649 34.19 50.18 -38.77
C ASP A 649 34.76 50.12 -37.35
N CYS A 650 34.95 48.91 -36.84
CA CYS A 650 35.30 48.65 -35.45
C CYS A 650 36.78 48.34 -35.22
N ASP A 651 37.53 48.00 -36.26
CA ASP A 651 38.97 47.75 -36.22
C ASP A 651 39.79 48.96 -36.70
N GLY A 652 39.14 49.96 -37.31
CA GLY A 652 39.72 51.20 -37.81
C GLY A 652 40.55 51.00 -39.07
N LEU A 653 40.39 49.88 -39.77
CA LEU A 653 41.12 49.54 -40.99
C LEU A 653 40.27 49.93 -42.20
N PRO A 654 40.67 50.94 -42.99
CA PRO A 654 39.89 51.42 -44.12
C PRO A 654 39.71 50.41 -45.28
N GLY A 655 40.29 49.22 -45.20
CA GLY A 655 40.42 48.29 -46.33
C GLY A 655 39.28 47.27 -46.46
N ASN A 656 38.55 47.00 -45.38
CA ASN A 656 37.49 45.99 -45.30
C ASN A 656 36.08 46.58 -45.25
N GLY A 657 35.92 47.88 -44.95
CA GLY A 657 34.64 48.56 -44.90
C GLY A 657 34.12 48.91 -43.52
N CYS A 658 32.81 48.76 -43.32
CA CYS A 658 32.14 48.89 -42.03
C CYS A 658 31.50 47.54 -41.78
N GLU A 659 32.26 46.68 -41.13
CA GLU A 659 32.15 45.23 -41.20
C GLU A 659 31.18 44.69 -40.16
N GLU A 660 30.95 45.46 -39.10
CA GLU A 660 30.28 44.94 -37.92
C GLU A 660 28.83 45.42 -37.85
N ASP A 661 27.91 44.45 -37.83
CA ASP A 661 26.49 44.67 -37.60
C ASP A 661 26.24 44.91 -36.11
N LEU A 662 26.04 46.18 -35.73
CA LEU A 662 25.80 46.54 -34.33
C LEU A 662 24.41 46.12 -33.82
N GLU A 663 23.51 45.62 -34.66
CA GLU A 663 22.17 45.17 -34.24
C GLU A 663 22.09 43.70 -33.87
N ASN A 664 22.89 42.83 -34.49
CA ASN A 664 22.80 41.38 -34.35
C ASN A 664 24.15 40.68 -34.08
N SER A 665 25.29 41.39 -34.17
CA SER A 665 26.61 40.81 -33.87
C SER A 665 26.76 40.56 -32.38
N LEU A 666 27.09 39.31 -32.02
CA LEU A 666 27.42 38.94 -30.65
C LEU A 666 28.76 39.51 -30.18
N GLU A 667 29.65 39.91 -31.07
CA GLU A 667 30.95 40.49 -30.69
C GLU A 667 30.92 42.03 -30.63
N HIS A 668 29.91 42.65 -31.25
CA HIS A 668 29.80 44.12 -31.40
C HIS A 668 28.39 44.66 -31.08
N CYS A 669 27.68 44.03 -30.13
CA CYS A 669 26.28 44.31 -29.84
C CYS A 669 26.05 45.73 -29.27
N GLY A 670 25.44 46.61 -30.08
CA GLY A 670 25.19 48.01 -29.73
C GLY A 670 26.42 48.93 -29.82
N GLY A 671 27.60 48.41 -30.18
CA GLY A 671 28.82 49.18 -30.35
C GLY A 671 30.07 48.34 -30.63
N CYS A 672 31.07 48.95 -31.25
CA CYS A 672 32.32 48.28 -31.58
C CYS A 672 33.05 47.70 -30.37
N GLY A 673 33.30 46.38 -30.38
CA GLY A 673 33.94 45.63 -29.30
C GLY A 673 33.05 45.45 -28.06
N ALA A 674 31.77 45.80 -28.15
CA ALA A 674 30.78 45.57 -27.10
C ALA A 674 30.19 44.16 -27.23
N GLY A 675 31.03 43.15 -26.99
CA GLY A 675 30.62 41.74 -27.06
C GLY A 675 29.49 41.42 -26.08
N CYS A 676 28.45 40.78 -26.60
CA CYS A 676 27.36 40.19 -25.85
C CYS A 676 27.79 38.81 -25.35
N ALA A 677 28.56 38.82 -24.26
CA ALA A 677 28.96 37.63 -23.53
C ALA A 677 28.48 37.74 -22.06
N PRO A 678 27.17 37.59 -21.82
CA PRO A 678 26.65 37.49 -20.46
C PRO A 678 27.32 36.30 -19.74
N ALA A 679 27.66 36.47 -18.47
CA ALA A 679 28.37 35.46 -17.70
C ALA A 679 27.54 34.17 -17.59
N ASP A 680 28.21 33.01 -17.75
CA ASP A 680 27.61 31.68 -17.59
C ASP A 680 26.34 31.43 -18.43
N ALA A 681 26.22 32.15 -19.55
CA ALA A 681 25.09 32.16 -20.46
C ALA A 681 25.53 32.27 -21.92
N VAL A 682 24.69 31.80 -22.82
CA VAL A 682 24.78 32.08 -24.26
C VAL A 682 24.11 33.42 -24.50
N GLY A 683 24.87 34.40 -25.00
CA GLY A 683 24.36 35.72 -25.34
C GLY A 683 23.57 35.72 -26.65
N LEU A 684 22.55 36.57 -26.73
CA LEU A 684 21.80 36.90 -27.94
C LEU A 684 21.82 38.42 -28.15
N CYS A 685 22.30 38.87 -29.31
CA CYS A 685 22.18 40.29 -29.68
C CYS A 685 20.91 40.50 -30.50
N SER A 686 20.01 41.37 -30.03
CA SER A 686 18.80 41.73 -30.77
C SER A 686 18.55 43.22 -30.70
N ALA A 687 18.47 43.88 -31.85
CA ALA A 687 18.32 45.33 -32.00
C ALA A 687 19.37 46.15 -31.23
N GLY A 688 20.61 45.62 -31.17
CA GLY A 688 21.74 46.25 -30.47
C GLY A 688 21.66 46.21 -28.95
N LEU A 689 20.77 45.37 -28.39
CA LEU A 689 20.69 45.05 -26.97
C LEU A 689 21.19 43.63 -26.74
N CYS A 690 22.09 43.47 -25.77
CA CYS A 690 22.56 42.15 -25.33
C CYS A 690 21.54 41.51 -24.40
N LEU A 691 21.07 40.33 -24.76
CA LEU A 691 20.08 39.51 -24.07
C LEU A 691 20.68 38.14 -23.74
N VAL A 692 20.06 37.42 -22.81
CA VAL A 692 20.39 36.02 -22.51
C VAL A 692 19.52 35.11 -23.41
N ASP A 693 20.14 34.24 -24.20
CA ASP A 693 19.45 33.25 -25.04
C ASP A 693 19.10 31.98 -24.25
N SER A 694 20.13 31.41 -23.62
CA SER A 694 20.05 30.20 -22.80
C SER A 694 21.19 30.16 -21.79
N CYS A 695 20.93 29.64 -20.60
CA CYS A 695 21.97 29.41 -19.61
C CYS A 695 22.80 28.16 -19.95
N VAL A 696 24.06 28.15 -19.51
CA VAL A 696 24.86 26.92 -19.49
C VAL A 696 24.17 25.88 -18.58
N GLU A 697 24.28 24.60 -18.91
CA GLU A 697 23.64 23.51 -18.15
C GLU A 697 23.97 23.62 -16.65
N GLY A 698 22.92 23.71 -15.81
CA GLY A 698 23.03 23.87 -14.37
C GLY A 698 23.01 25.32 -13.86
N MET A 699 23.06 26.34 -14.73
CA MET A 699 23.00 27.76 -14.36
C MET A 699 21.63 28.36 -14.67
N ALA A 700 21.21 29.40 -13.94
CA ALA A 700 19.96 30.14 -14.19
C ALA A 700 20.08 31.65 -13.92
N ASP A 701 19.35 32.44 -14.71
CA ASP A 701 19.10 33.88 -14.51
C ASP A 701 17.87 34.04 -13.60
N CYS A 702 18.12 34.30 -12.31
CA CYS A 702 17.11 34.28 -11.26
C CYS A 702 16.59 35.68 -10.91
N ASP A 703 17.30 36.74 -11.28
CA ASP A 703 16.86 38.13 -11.12
C ASP A 703 16.24 38.74 -12.40
N GLY A 704 16.38 38.06 -13.54
CA GLY A 704 15.84 38.47 -14.83
C GLY A 704 16.56 39.67 -15.44
N LEU A 705 17.81 39.93 -15.02
CA LEU A 705 18.63 41.04 -15.50
C LEU A 705 19.68 40.53 -16.50
N PRO A 706 19.51 40.84 -17.80
CA PRO A 706 20.45 40.38 -18.84
C PRO A 706 21.90 40.88 -18.68
N ALA A 707 22.14 41.87 -17.81
CA ALA A 707 23.43 42.51 -17.62
C ALA A 707 24.43 41.68 -16.82
N ASN A 708 23.97 40.72 -16.01
CA ASN A 708 24.80 39.85 -15.17
C ASN A 708 24.76 38.37 -15.56
N GLY A 709 23.97 38.00 -16.58
CA GLY A 709 23.97 36.65 -17.16
C GLY A 709 23.15 35.64 -16.36
N CYS A 710 23.59 34.39 -16.32
CA CYS A 710 22.93 33.35 -15.52
C CYS A 710 23.75 33.15 -14.24
N GLU A 711 23.42 33.89 -13.19
CA GLU A 711 24.28 34.10 -12.04
C GLU A 711 24.22 33.00 -10.96
N ILE A 712 23.25 32.09 -11.04
CA ILE A 712 23.03 31.08 -10.00
C ILE A 712 23.29 29.67 -10.52
N ASN A 713 24.16 28.93 -9.84
CA ASN A 713 24.34 27.49 -10.07
C ASN A 713 23.25 26.70 -9.34
N LEU A 714 22.23 26.27 -10.06
CA LEU A 714 21.11 25.48 -9.56
C LEU A 714 21.53 24.11 -9.02
N LEU A 715 22.75 23.65 -9.34
CA LEU A 715 23.25 22.34 -8.91
C LEU A 715 23.85 22.34 -7.51
N GLU A 716 24.24 23.51 -7.00
CA GLU A 716 25.01 23.65 -5.75
C GLU A 716 24.46 24.77 -4.84
N ALA A 717 23.69 25.73 -5.35
CA ALA A 717 23.19 26.85 -4.57
C ALA A 717 22.04 26.43 -3.64
N GLU A 718 22.28 26.47 -2.33
CA GLU A 718 21.27 26.16 -1.30
C GLU A 718 20.06 27.10 -1.33
N SER A 719 20.19 28.34 -1.79
CA SER A 719 19.08 29.29 -1.89
C SER A 719 18.18 29.08 -3.11
N ASP A 720 18.62 28.27 -4.08
CA ASP A 720 18.04 28.19 -5.43
C ASP A 720 18.19 26.77 -6.02
N CYS A 721 18.04 25.75 -5.18
CA CYS A 721 18.35 24.37 -5.53
C CYS A 721 17.33 23.79 -6.51
N GLY A 722 17.77 23.45 -7.72
CA GLY A 722 16.89 22.97 -8.79
C GLY A 722 15.97 24.03 -9.41
N GLY A 723 16.00 25.27 -8.92
CA GLY A 723 15.23 26.38 -9.50
C GLY A 723 15.40 27.70 -8.73
N CYS A 724 15.23 28.82 -9.42
CA CYS A 724 15.34 30.14 -8.83
C CYS A 724 14.37 30.38 -7.67
N GLY A 725 14.90 30.81 -6.52
CA GLY A 725 14.16 31.01 -5.28
C GLY A 725 13.74 29.72 -4.56
N ALA A 726 14.13 28.54 -5.07
CA ALA A 726 13.88 27.25 -4.43
C ALA A 726 14.90 27.02 -3.30
N VAL A 727 14.68 27.70 -2.17
CA VAL A 727 15.54 27.52 -0.98
C VAL A 727 15.44 26.07 -0.52
N CYS A 728 16.58 25.38 -0.49
CA CYS A 728 16.74 24.03 0.02
C CYS A 728 16.66 24.05 1.56
N ALA A 729 15.44 23.97 2.06
CA ALA A 729 15.12 23.93 3.48
C ALA A 729 14.24 22.72 3.78
N PRO A 730 14.82 21.50 3.79
CA PRO A 730 14.10 20.30 4.19
C PRO A 730 13.61 20.45 5.64
N ALA A 731 12.43 19.90 5.93
CA ALA A 731 11.80 20.08 7.23
C ALA A 731 12.68 19.53 8.35
N SER A 732 12.93 20.34 9.39
CA SER A 732 13.71 19.98 10.57
C SER A 732 15.15 19.49 10.30
N ALA A 733 15.74 19.92 9.18
CA ALA A 733 17.08 19.53 8.76
C ALA A 733 17.85 20.73 8.16
N ASP A 734 19.19 20.63 8.18
CA ASP A 734 20.05 21.47 7.37
C ASP A 734 20.07 20.91 5.93
N GLY A 735 19.74 21.74 4.95
CA GLY A 735 19.64 21.33 3.54
C GLY A 735 20.95 21.46 2.79
N LEU A 736 21.22 20.51 1.90
CA LEU A 736 22.36 20.50 0.98
C LEU A 736 21.88 20.30 -0.45
N CYS A 737 22.31 21.18 -1.35
CA CYS A 737 22.00 21.03 -2.78
C CYS A 737 23.07 20.18 -3.48
N VAL A 738 22.67 19.05 -4.07
CA VAL A 738 23.57 18.18 -4.83
C VAL A 738 22.95 17.86 -6.18
N LEU A 739 23.62 18.25 -7.26
CA LEU A 739 23.16 18.03 -8.65
C LEU A 739 21.73 18.56 -8.89
N GLY A 740 21.35 19.64 -8.21
CA GLY A 740 20.06 20.30 -8.39
C GLY A 740 18.91 19.64 -7.65
N VAL A 741 19.21 18.68 -6.79
CA VAL A 741 18.25 18.05 -5.88
C VAL A 741 18.56 18.51 -4.45
N CYS A 742 17.54 18.98 -3.76
CA CYS A 742 17.64 19.32 -2.34
C CYS A 742 17.72 18.02 -1.53
N THR A 743 18.77 17.87 -0.74
CA THR A 743 19.04 16.69 0.09
C THR A 743 19.25 17.12 1.55
N VAL A 744 19.23 16.15 2.47
CA VAL A 744 19.47 16.36 3.90
C VAL A 744 20.98 16.23 4.17
N ASP A 745 21.63 17.27 4.68
CA ASP A 745 23.03 17.21 5.14
C ASP A 745 23.11 16.61 6.55
N ALA A 746 22.33 17.20 7.46
CA ALA A 746 22.22 16.78 8.84
C ALA A 746 20.86 17.16 9.41
N CYS A 747 20.30 16.28 10.24
CA CYS A 747 19.11 16.62 11.00
C CYS A 747 19.42 17.67 12.07
N LEU A 748 18.47 18.59 12.30
CA LEU A 748 18.54 19.47 13.45
C LEU A 748 18.54 18.63 14.74
N SER A 749 19.22 19.13 15.77
CA SER A 749 19.37 18.40 17.03
C SER A 749 18.01 18.00 17.61
N GLY A 750 17.81 16.69 17.84
CA GLY A 750 16.56 16.13 18.34
C GLY A 750 15.64 15.55 17.26
N PHE A 751 15.97 15.70 15.98
CA PHE A 751 15.22 15.14 14.86
C PHE A 751 16.01 14.03 14.13
N GLY A 752 15.31 13.10 13.50
CA GLY A 752 15.88 12.00 12.72
C GLY A 752 15.09 11.75 11.44
N ASP A 753 15.81 11.36 10.39
CA ASP A 753 15.29 10.77 9.15
C ASP A 753 15.21 9.25 9.36
N CYS A 754 14.00 8.75 9.63
CA CYS A 754 13.75 7.39 10.06
C CYS A 754 13.11 6.52 8.97
N ASP A 755 12.63 7.11 7.89
CA ASP A 755 12.17 6.42 6.68
C ASP A 755 13.22 6.36 5.55
N GLY A 756 14.32 7.13 5.65
CA GLY A 756 15.42 7.17 4.70
C GLY A 756 15.09 7.93 3.41
N LEU A 757 13.97 8.67 3.38
CA LEU A 757 13.52 9.43 2.24
C LEU A 757 14.00 10.87 2.34
N VAL A 758 14.98 11.22 1.51
CA VAL A 758 15.55 12.57 1.44
C VAL A 758 14.54 13.70 1.15
N ALA A 759 13.33 13.38 0.68
CA ALA A 759 12.34 14.34 0.20
C ALA A 759 11.46 14.98 1.29
N ASN A 760 11.26 14.34 2.44
CA ASN A 760 10.42 14.87 3.54
C ASN A 760 11.24 15.38 4.75
N GLY A 761 12.56 15.26 4.73
CA GLY A 761 13.46 15.89 5.71
C GLY A 761 13.78 14.99 6.89
N CYS A 762 13.96 15.56 8.09
CA CYS A 762 14.09 14.79 9.33
C CYS A 762 12.76 14.86 10.09
N GLU A 763 11.86 13.99 9.67
CA GLU A 763 10.43 13.99 9.94
C GLU A 763 10.06 13.59 11.37
N VAL A 764 10.97 12.90 12.08
CA VAL A 764 10.69 12.38 13.41
C VAL A 764 11.36 13.21 14.49
N ASP A 765 10.55 13.75 15.41
CA ASP A 765 11.04 14.34 16.66
C ASP A 765 11.43 13.23 17.65
N LEU A 766 12.74 12.91 17.67
CA LEU A 766 13.34 11.91 18.55
C LEU A 766 13.25 12.27 20.03
N GLN A 767 12.81 13.49 20.38
CA GLN A 767 12.65 13.92 21.77
C GLN A 767 11.31 13.49 22.38
N ILE A 768 10.32 13.20 21.54
CA ILE A 768 8.94 12.92 21.96
C ILE A 768 8.32 11.69 21.26
N SER A 769 8.90 11.22 20.15
CA SER A 769 8.41 10.03 19.45
C SER A 769 8.57 8.78 20.32
N LEU A 770 7.46 8.07 20.54
CA LEU A 770 7.49 6.78 21.21
C LEU A 770 8.07 5.67 20.33
N ALA A 771 7.98 5.79 19.01
CA ALA A 771 8.53 4.81 18.08
C ALA A 771 10.04 4.95 17.87
N ASP A 772 10.60 6.15 18.11
CA ASP A 772 11.98 6.52 17.74
C ASP A 772 12.69 7.31 18.85
N CYS A 773 12.44 6.94 20.12
CA CYS A 773 12.88 7.74 21.25
C CYS A 773 14.41 7.71 21.40
N GLY A 774 15.05 8.85 21.15
CA GLY A 774 16.51 9.00 21.16
C GLY A 774 17.23 8.48 19.91
N GLY A 775 16.50 7.93 18.93
CA GLY A 775 17.05 7.45 17.67
C GLY A 775 16.03 6.64 16.85
N CYS A 776 16.18 6.64 15.53
CA CYS A 776 15.28 5.92 14.62
C CYS A 776 15.17 4.43 14.95
N GLY A 777 13.92 3.93 14.98
CA GLY A 777 13.59 2.55 15.33
C GLY A 777 13.82 2.19 16.81
N SER A 778 14.17 3.17 17.65
CA SER A 778 14.33 2.96 19.10
C SER A 778 12.98 3.04 19.80
N LEU A 779 12.17 1.99 19.63
CA LEU A 779 10.85 1.88 20.23
C LEU A 779 10.94 1.99 21.76
N CYS A 780 10.31 3.01 22.31
CA CYS A 780 10.15 3.20 23.74
C CYS A 780 8.92 2.41 24.22
N ALA A 781 9.13 1.17 24.62
CA ALA A 781 8.10 0.27 25.13
C ALA A 781 8.62 -0.59 26.29
N PRO A 782 8.82 -0.01 27.50
CA PRO A 782 9.05 -0.79 28.72
C PRO A 782 7.92 -1.79 28.99
N ASP A 783 8.29 -3.02 29.35
CA ASP A 783 7.34 -4.11 29.59
C ASP A 783 6.31 -3.76 30.67
N ASN A 784 5.03 -3.99 30.37
CA ASN A 784 3.88 -3.76 31.26
C ASN A 784 3.77 -2.32 31.82
N ALA A 785 4.38 -1.32 31.18
CA ALA A 785 4.31 0.08 31.61
C ALA A 785 3.89 1.03 30.48
N LEU A 786 3.25 2.13 30.85
CA LEU A 786 3.01 3.25 29.96
C LEU A 786 4.32 3.99 29.72
N ALA A 787 4.71 4.05 28.46
CA ALA A 787 5.94 4.66 27.99
C ALA A 787 5.77 6.15 27.71
N ARG A 788 6.78 6.95 28.00
CA ARG A 788 6.90 8.36 27.64
C ARG A 788 8.29 8.56 27.04
N CYS A 789 8.38 9.26 25.91
CA CYS A 789 9.65 9.78 25.44
C CYS A 789 9.80 11.21 25.96
N GLU A 790 10.83 11.48 26.75
CA GLU A 790 11.11 12.82 27.29
C GLU A 790 12.58 13.18 27.07
N SER A 791 12.82 14.20 26.26
CA SER A 791 14.17 14.66 25.90
C SER A 791 15.05 13.57 25.25
N GLY A 792 14.43 12.67 24.48
CA GLY A 792 15.11 11.56 23.79
C GLY A 792 15.54 10.42 24.72
N LEU A 793 15.00 10.40 25.95
CA LEU A 793 15.14 9.28 26.86
C LEU A 793 13.79 8.58 27.02
N CYS A 794 13.80 7.27 26.86
CA CYS A 794 12.64 6.45 27.17
C CYS A 794 12.46 6.41 28.69
N VAL A 795 11.38 7.00 29.18
CA VAL A 795 11.03 7.05 30.59
C VAL A 795 9.70 6.37 30.83
N MET A 796 9.60 5.70 31.97
CA MET A 796 8.38 5.06 32.43
C MET A 796 7.44 6.14 33.03
N ASP A 797 6.17 6.16 32.61
CA ASP A 797 5.17 7.09 33.17
C ASP A 797 4.40 6.47 34.33
N ALA A 798 3.75 5.34 34.09
CA ALA A 798 3.06 4.58 35.12
C ALA A 798 2.98 3.11 34.72
N CYS A 799 2.91 2.22 35.70
CA CYS A 799 2.60 0.82 35.43
C CYS A 799 1.20 0.65 34.86
N THR A 800 1.04 -0.30 33.96
CA THR A 800 -0.27 -0.73 33.49
C THR A 800 -1.06 -1.25 34.70
N PRO A 801 -2.38 -0.99 34.79
CA PRO A 801 -3.18 -1.47 35.92
C PRO A 801 -2.99 -2.97 36.17
N GLY A 802 -2.62 -3.34 37.40
CA GLY A 802 -2.32 -4.73 37.77
C GLY A 802 -0.83 -5.09 37.79
N PHE A 803 0.08 -4.19 37.38
CA PHE A 803 1.52 -4.40 37.45
C PHE A 803 2.21 -3.36 38.34
N GLY A 804 3.38 -3.70 38.89
CA GLY A 804 4.19 -2.84 39.75
C GLY A 804 5.68 -2.94 39.47
N ASP A 805 6.38 -1.81 39.58
CA ASP A 805 7.84 -1.69 39.58
C ASP A 805 8.34 -1.97 41.02
N CYS A 806 8.82 -3.19 41.25
CA CYS A 806 9.17 -3.71 42.57
C CYS A 806 10.68 -3.74 42.84
N ASP A 807 11.51 -3.63 41.81
CA ASP A 807 12.95 -3.46 41.91
C ASP A 807 13.40 -1.98 41.83
N GLY A 808 12.51 -1.08 41.42
CA GLY A 808 12.72 0.36 41.35
C GLY A 808 13.57 0.80 40.16
N LEU A 809 13.66 -0.03 39.11
CA LEU A 809 14.43 0.22 37.90
C LEU A 809 13.47 0.51 36.72
N PRO A 810 13.30 1.78 36.33
CA PRO A 810 12.39 2.13 35.23
C PRO A 810 12.75 1.53 33.86
N ALA A 811 13.95 0.96 33.70
CA ALA A 811 14.49 0.48 32.44
C ALA A 811 13.99 -0.91 32.02
N ASN A 812 13.53 -1.74 32.96
CA ASN A 812 12.95 -3.07 32.71
C ASN A 812 11.43 -3.12 32.92
N GLY A 813 10.79 -1.96 33.07
CA GLY A 813 9.33 -1.84 33.11
C GLY A 813 8.72 -2.22 34.46
N CYS A 814 7.43 -2.59 34.45
CA CYS A 814 6.70 -3.00 35.67
C CYS A 814 6.61 -4.52 35.71
N GLU A 815 7.60 -5.12 36.34
CA GLU A 815 7.97 -6.52 36.25
C GLU A 815 7.13 -7.45 37.14
N ALA A 816 6.40 -6.91 38.12
CA ALA A 816 5.59 -7.72 39.02
C ALA A 816 4.09 -7.64 38.68
N ASP A 817 3.49 -8.81 38.41
CA ASP A 817 2.04 -8.97 38.35
C ASP A 817 1.44 -8.86 39.76
N LEU A 818 0.77 -7.75 40.06
CA LEU A 818 0.11 -7.50 41.35
C LEU A 818 -1.28 -8.13 41.44
N ALA A 819 -1.83 -8.60 40.33
CA ALA A 819 -3.19 -9.14 40.24
C ALA A 819 -3.25 -10.64 40.58
N THR A 820 -2.21 -11.40 40.21
CA THR A 820 -2.18 -12.86 40.36
C THR A 820 -0.95 -13.42 41.07
N SER A 821 0.12 -12.64 41.23
CA SER A 821 1.33 -13.13 41.91
C SER A 821 1.08 -13.35 43.39
N LEU A 822 1.42 -14.55 43.87
CA LEU A 822 1.40 -14.87 45.30
C LEU A 822 2.49 -14.15 46.09
N GLU A 823 3.51 -13.58 45.44
CA GLU A 823 4.62 -12.86 46.09
C GLU A 823 4.41 -11.33 46.12
N HIS A 824 3.55 -10.82 45.24
CA HIS A 824 3.29 -9.37 45.05
C HIS A 824 1.78 -9.04 45.07
N CYS A 825 0.97 -9.82 45.79
CA CYS A 825 -0.48 -9.73 45.72
C CYS A 825 -1.01 -8.40 46.28
N GLY A 826 -1.53 -7.55 45.39
CA GLY A 826 -2.02 -6.21 45.74
C GLY A 826 -0.93 -5.16 45.97
N GLY A 827 0.35 -5.53 45.88
CA GLY A 827 1.46 -4.61 46.06
C GLY A 827 2.83 -5.30 46.05
N CYS A 828 3.87 -4.54 45.72
CA CYS A 828 5.23 -5.05 45.64
C CYS A 828 5.70 -5.70 46.95
N GLY A 829 6.14 -6.96 46.87
CA GLY A 829 6.64 -7.72 48.01
C GLY A 829 5.58 -7.99 49.08
N ALA A 830 4.30 -8.01 48.71
CA ALA A 830 3.19 -8.40 49.56
C ALA A 830 2.82 -9.88 49.31
N PRO A 831 3.48 -10.84 49.97
CA PRO A 831 3.17 -12.25 49.76
C PRO A 831 1.80 -12.59 50.34
N CYS A 832 0.97 -13.28 49.56
CA CYS A 832 -0.32 -13.79 50.00
C CYS A 832 -0.13 -15.12 50.74
N ALA A 833 -0.03 -15.04 52.07
CA ALA A 833 0.21 -16.19 52.95
C ALA A 833 -0.72 -16.16 54.19
N PRO A 834 -2.03 -16.44 54.03
CA PRO A 834 -2.97 -16.52 55.14
C PRO A 834 -2.62 -17.65 56.13
N ALA A 835 -2.80 -17.40 57.42
CA ALA A 835 -2.39 -18.33 58.48
C ALA A 835 -3.19 -19.65 58.43
N GLY A 836 -2.48 -20.79 58.44
CA GLY A 836 -3.14 -22.11 58.46
C GLY A 836 -3.81 -22.50 57.14
N ALA A 837 -3.53 -21.79 56.04
CA ALA A 837 -4.12 -22.03 54.72
C ALA A 837 -3.11 -21.80 53.58
N THR A 838 -3.43 -22.23 52.36
CA THR A 838 -2.75 -21.78 51.15
C THR A 838 -3.34 -20.46 50.67
N GLY A 839 -2.49 -19.52 50.25
CA GLY A 839 -2.93 -18.24 49.69
C GLY A 839 -3.37 -18.35 48.23
N SER A 840 -4.30 -17.48 47.84
CA SER A 840 -4.73 -17.26 46.46
C SER A 840 -4.78 -15.75 46.21
N CYS A 841 -4.27 -15.30 45.05
CA CYS A 841 -4.31 -13.89 44.68
C CYS A 841 -5.26 -13.71 43.50
N GLU A 842 -6.37 -13.01 43.72
CA GLU A 842 -7.34 -12.69 42.67
C GLU A 842 -7.60 -11.19 42.66
N ALA A 843 -7.35 -10.56 41.50
CA ALA A 843 -7.49 -9.12 41.30
C ALA A 843 -6.74 -8.27 42.35
N GLY A 844 -5.57 -8.76 42.80
CA GLY A 844 -4.74 -8.08 43.79
C GLY A 844 -5.29 -8.11 45.22
N THR A 845 -6.26 -8.97 45.50
CA THR A 845 -6.72 -9.23 46.86
C THR A 845 -6.28 -10.63 47.28
N CYS A 846 -5.60 -10.72 48.42
CA CYS A 846 -5.20 -11.99 49.00
C CYS A 846 -6.43 -12.68 49.63
N ALA A 847 -6.72 -13.89 49.20
CA ALA A 847 -7.81 -14.72 49.69
C ALA A 847 -7.30 -16.10 50.12
N ILE A 848 -8.09 -16.78 50.95
CA ILE A 848 -7.83 -18.17 51.35
C ILE A 848 -8.13 -19.09 50.15
N GLY A 849 -7.11 -19.78 49.63
CA GLY A 849 -7.26 -20.77 48.58
C GLY A 849 -7.80 -22.10 49.11
N ALA A 850 -7.13 -22.68 50.10
CA ALA A 850 -7.60 -23.87 50.81
C ALA A 850 -7.02 -23.95 52.23
N CYS A 851 -7.83 -24.36 53.20
CA CYS A 851 -7.32 -24.65 54.55
C CYS A 851 -6.35 -25.83 54.53
N LEU A 852 -5.28 -25.74 55.32
CA LEU A 852 -4.39 -26.87 55.55
C LEU A 852 -5.18 -28.00 56.26
N GLU A 853 -4.78 -29.24 56.01
CA GLU A 853 -5.43 -30.43 56.55
C GLU A 853 -5.61 -30.33 58.08
N GLY A 854 -6.83 -30.59 58.57
CA GLY A 854 -7.19 -30.46 59.98
C GLY A 854 -7.64 -29.07 60.43
N ARG A 855 -7.63 -28.05 59.56
CA ARG A 855 -8.09 -26.68 59.89
C ARG A 855 -9.31 -26.26 59.08
N ALA A 856 -10.12 -25.36 59.64
CA ALA A 856 -11.24 -24.74 58.93
C ALA A 856 -11.37 -23.25 59.24
N ASP A 857 -11.89 -22.50 58.27
CA ASP A 857 -12.34 -21.11 58.42
C ASP A 857 -13.78 -21.13 58.95
N CYS A 858 -13.97 -20.83 60.23
CA CYS A 858 -15.27 -20.97 60.90
C CYS A 858 -16.02 -19.65 61.05
N ASN A 859 -15.35 -18.52 60.88
CA ASN A 859 -15.93 -17.18 60.93
C ASN A 859 -16.07 -16.54 59.54
N THR A 860 -15.59 -17.20 58.48
CA THR A 860 -15.56 -16.75 57.07
C THR A 860 -14.77 -15.48 56.83
N ASN A 861 -13.84 -15.17 57.73
CA ASN A 861 -13.00 -13.98 57.66
C ASN A 861 -11.65 -14.34 57.04
N PRO A 862 -11.33 -13.85 55.83
CA PRO A 862 -10.09 -14.21 55.15
C PRO A 862 -8.82 -13.67 55.86
N ASP A 863 -8.96 -12.67 56.74
CA ASP A 863 -7.83 -11.96 57.36
C ASP A 863 -7.11 -12.75 58.48
N ASP A 864 -7.81 -13.63 59.20
CA ASP A 864 -7.24 -14.49 60.25
C ASP A 864 -7.01 -15.95 59.82
N GLY A 865 -7.29 -16.25 58.54
CA GLY A 865 -6.98 -17.55 57.94
C GLY A 865 -7.91 -18.67 58.41
N CYS A 866 -7.47 -19.92 58.31
CA CYS A 866 -8.26 -21.06 58.80
C CYS A 866 -7.98 -21.23 60.30
N GLU A 867 -8.76 -20.55 61.13
CA GLU A 867 -8.51 -20.29 62.53
C GLU A 867 -8.84 -21.48 63.44
N ALA A 868 -9.75 -22.36 63.05
CA ALA A 868 -10.19 -23.49 63.88
C ALA A 868 -9.37 -24.76 63.63
N GLU A 869 -8.88 -25.37 64.71
CA GLU A 869 -8.19 -26.67 64.70
C GLU A 869 -9.19 -27.80 64.95
N LEU A 870 -9.51 -28.58 63.91
CA LEU A 870 -10.58 -29.57 63.95
C LEU A 870 -10.17 -30.88 64.62
N ALA A 871 -8.87 -31.17 64.71
CA ALA A 871 -8.40 -32.45 65.25
C ALA A 871 -8.45 -32.53 66.77
N THR A 872 -8.31 -31.38 67.46
CA THR A 872 -8.10 -31.32 68.92
C THR A 872 -8.94 -30.27 69.65
N SER A 873 -9.58 -29.34 68.92
CA SER A 873 -10.41 -28.31 69.58
C SER A 873 -11.68 -28.91 70.16
N LEU A 874 -11.92 -28.67 71.45
CA LEU A 874 -13.17 -29.03 72.11
C LEU A 874 -14.37 -28.23 71.62
N GLU A 875 -14.16 -27.08 70.97
CA GLU A 875 -15.23 -26.22 70.46
C GLU A 875 -15.55 -26.46 68.97
N HIS A 876 -14.62 -27.07 68.22
CA HIS A 876 -14.70 -27.30 66.77
C HIS A 876 -14.35 -28.76 66.39
N CYS A 877 -14.72 -29.72 67.22
CA CYS A 877 -14.28 -31.11 67.07
C CYS A 877 -14.92 -31.75 65.82
N GLY A 878 -14.12 -31.99 64.78
CA GLY A 878 -14.58 -32.55 63.51
C GLY A 878 -15.34 -31.57 62.60
N GLY A 879 -15.56 -30.33 63.04
CA GLY A 879 -16.25 -29.31 62.25
C GLY A 879 -16.45 -28.00 63.00
N CYS A 880 -16.72 -26.93 62.26
CA CYS A 880 -16.91 -25.60 62.83
C CYS A 880 -18.08 -25.54 63.82
N GLY A 881 -17.82 -25.08 65.05
CA GLY A 881 -18.84 -24.90 66.08
C GLY A 881 -19.49 -26.22 66.53
N ALA A 882 -18.77 -27.35 66.40
CA ALA A 882 -19.17 -28.65 66.91
C ALA A 882 -18.47 -28.92 68.25
N PRO A 883 -19.05 -28.47 69.39
CA PRO A 883 -18.44 -28.70 70.68
C PRO A 883 -18.52 -30.18 71.07
N CYS A 884 -17.41 -30.72 71.57
CA CYS A 884 -17.35 -32.08 72.11
C CYS A 884 -17.88 -32.09 73.55
N ALA A 885 -19.19 -32.29 73.70
CA ALA A 885 -19.89 -32.28 74.98
C ALA A 885 -20.86 -33.48 75.10
N PRO A 886 -20.34 -34.69 75.41
CA PRO A 886 -21.17 -35.87 75.65
C PRO A 886 -22.05 -35.71 76.90
N ASP A 887 -23.24 -36.32 76.88
CA ASP A 887 -24.23 -36.14 77.95
C ASP A 887 -23.74 -36.73 79.28
N HIS A 888 -23.81 -35.93 80.35
CA HIS A 888 -23.37 -36.30 81.71
C HIS A 888 -21.93 -36.85 81.81
N ALA A 889 -21.04 -36.40 80.92
CA ALA A 889 -19.65 -36.83 80.87
C ALA A 889 -18.68 -35.72 80.41
N THR A 890 -17.37 -35.95 80.58
CA THR A 890 -16.33 -35.12 79.98
C THR A 890 -15.89 -35.70 78.65
N GLY A 891 -15.96 -34.90 77.57
CA GLY A 891 -15.51 -35.27 76.24
C GLY A 891 -14.10 -34.77 75.93
N SER A 892 -13.37 -35.51 75.08
CA SER A 892 -12.10 -35.12 74.49
C SER A 892 -12.17 -35.20 72.97
N CYS A 893 -11.49 -34.29 72.25
CA CYS A 893 -11.44 -34.32 70.80
C CYS A 893 -10.17 -35.01 70.32
N VAL A 894 -10.31 -36.15 69.63
CA VAL A 894 -9.18 -36.94 69.11
C VAL A 894 -9.44 -37.22 67.63
N ASP A 895 -8.52 -36.76 66.77
CA ASP A 895 -8.59 -36.87 65.30
C ASP A 895 -9.95 -36.41 64.72
N GLY A 896 -10.51 -35.33 65.30
CA GLY A 896 -11.78 -34.77 64.87
C GLY A 896 -13.02 -35.58 65.25
N SER A 897 -12.87 -36.59 66.12
CA SER A 897 -13.99 -37.32 66.72
C SER A 897 -14.09 -37.00 68.20
N CYS A 898 -15.30 -36.67 68.65
CA CYS A 898 -15.58 -36.48 70.07
C CYS A 898 -15.61 -37.85 70.75
N VAL A 899 -14.73 -38.07 71.72
CA VAL A 899 -14.64 -39.31 72.48
C VAL A 899 -14.98 -39.07 73.96
N LEU A 900 -15.65 -40.04 74.56
CA LEU A 900 -15.99 -40.06 75.98
C LEU A 900 -14.73 -40.31 76.83
N GLU A 901 -14.33 -39.37 77.68
CA GLU A 901 -13.14 -39.52 78.54
C GLU A 901 -13.50 -40.09 79.91
N SER A 902 -14.52 -39.52 80.57
CA SER A 902 -15.00 -40.02 81.85
C SER A 902 -16.46 -39.63 82.14
N CYS A 903 -17.19 -40.50 82.82
CA CYS A 903 -18.53 -40.18 83.31
C CYS A 903 -18.48 -39.26 84.54
N ASN A 904 -19.47 -38.38 84.65
CA ASN A 904 -19.68 -37.63 85.90
C ASN A 904 -20.08 -38.58 87.03
N ASP A 905 -19.69 -38.25 88.28
CA ASP A 905 -20.02 -39.06 89.46
C ASP A 905 -21.52 -39.38 89.56
N GLY A 906 -21.85 -40.67 89.69
CA GLY A 906 -23.23 -41.15 89.77
C GLY A 906 -23.87 -41.55 88.44
N PHE A 907 -23.14 -41.41 87.33
CA PHE A 907 -23.58 -41.84 85.99
C PHE A 907 -22.61 -42.87 85.41
N LEU A 908 -23.13 -43.85 84.66
CA LEU A 908 -22.34 -44.82 83.90
C LEU A 908 -22.86 -44.94 82.46
N ASP A 909 -21.94 -45.24 81.55
CA ASP A 909 -22.23 -45.70 80.19
C ASP A 909 -22.49 -47.22 80.25
N CYS A 910 -23.76 -47.62 80.18
CA CYS A 910 -24.19 -49.01 80.33
C CYS A 910 -24.50 -49.72 79.02
N ASP A 911 -24.65 -49.00 77.89
CA ASP A 911 -24.85 -49.59 76.57
C ASP A 911 -23.59 -49.56 75.70
N GLY A 912 -22.58 -48.77 76.07
CA GLY A 912 -21.27 -48.73 75.45
C GLY A 912 -21.29 -48.09 74.06
N ASP A 913 -22.30 -47.27 73.75
CA ASP A 913 -22.45 -46.68 72.41
C ASP A 913 -21.62 -45.39 72.22
N GLY A 914 -21.05 -44.87 73.31
CA GLY A 914 -20.11 -43.74 73.30
C GLY A 914 -20.77 -42.37 73.14
N THR A 915 -22.09 -42.26 73.29
CA THR A 915 -22.81 -40.98 73.20
C THR A 915 -22.83 -40.18 74.50
N GLY A 916 -22.44 -40.78 75.62
CA GLY A 916 -22.43 -40.17 76.94
C GLY A 916 -22.46 -41.19 78.08
N CYS A 917 -22.87 -40.76 79.26
CA CYS A 917 -23.08 -41.60 80.43
C CYS A 917 -24.51 -41.42 80.93
N GLU A 918 -25.44 -42.06 80.23
CA GLU A 918 -26.88 -41.78 80.28
C GLU A 918 -27.57 -42.43 81.49
N THR A 919 -26.90 -43.38 82.15
CA THR A 919 -27.51 -44.18 83.21
C THR A 919 -27.19 -43.63 84.60
N ASP A 920 -28.19 -43.07 85.29
CA ASP A 920 -28.10 -42.63 86.69
C ASP A 920 -28.09 -43.84 87.64
N ILE A 921 -26.90 -44.26 88.06
CA ILE A 921 -26.72 -45.42 88.95
C ILE A 921 -27.02 -45.10 90.43
N ALA A 922 -27.32 -43.85 90.77
CA ALA A 922 -27.69 -43.44 92.13
C ALA A 922 -29.19 -43.59 92.40
N ALA A 923 -30.03 -43.51 91.36
CA ALA A 923 -31.49 -43.54 91.46
C ALA A 923 -32.17 -44.60 90.58
N ASP A 924 -31.53 -45.09 89.51
CA ASP A 924 -32.13 -46.11 88.64
C ASP A 924 -32.22 -47.47 89.34
N GLN A 925 -33.44 -47.98 89.45
CA GLN A 925 -33.73 -49.27 90.07
C GLN A 925 -33.22 -50.46 89.23
N ALA A 926 -33.02 -50.28 87.93
CA ALA A 926 -32.48 -51.30 87.04
C ALA A 926 -30.95 -51.37 87.05
N ASN A 927 -30.27 -50.29 87.44
CA ASN A 927 -28.81 -50.13 87.36
C ASN A 927 -28.20 -49.59 88.68
N CYS A 928 -28.72 -50.04 89.81
CA CYS A 928 -28.43 -49.44 91.11
C CYS A 928 -27.02 -49.78 91.61
N GLY A 929 -26.14 -48.79 91.67
CA GLY A 929 -24.74 -48.95 92.06
C GLY A 929 -23.83 -49.54 90.98
N GLY A 930 -24.36 -49.83 89.79
CA GLY A 930 -23.63 -50.36 88.63
C GLY A 930 -24.56 -50.81 87.51
N CYS A 931 -24.04 -50.93 86.29
CA CYS A 931 -24.82 -51.41 85.14
C CYS A 931 -25.39 -52.82 85.38
N ASP A 932 -26.64 -53.04 84.97
CA ASP A 932 -27.40 -54.29 85.16
C ASP A 932 -27.59 -54.74 86.63
N HIS A 933 -27.29 -53.88 87.62
CA HIS A 933 -27.58 -54.15 89.03
C HIS A 933 -29.03 -53.84 89.40
N SER A 934 -29.95 -54.65 88.87
CA SER A 934 -31.38 -54.49 89.16
C SER A 934 -31.71 -54.92 90.59
N CYS A 935 -32.23 -53.98 91.39
CA CYS A 935 -32.71 -54.27 92.74
C CYS A 935 -33.92 -55.22 92.74
N ALA A 936 -34.70 -55.26 91.65
CA ALA A 936 -35.86 -56.12 91.53
C ALA A 936 -35.50 -57.59 91.37
N ALA A 937 -34.34 -57.90 90.78
CA ALA A 937 -33.88 -59.28 90.56
C ALA A 937 -33.45 -59.99 91.86
N HIS A 938 -33.12 -59.23 92.91
CA HIS A 938 -32.58 -59.75 94.18
C HIS A 938 -33.55 -59.60 95.36
N ALA A 939 -34.80 -59.20 95.11
CA ALA A 939 -35.82 -59.05 96.15
C ALA A 939 -36.35 -60.41 96.63
N GLY A 940 -36.20 -60.70 97.93
CA GLY A 940 -36.81 -61.89 98.55
C GLY A 940 -38.34 -61.85 98.52
N ALA A 941 -39.01 -63.01 98.60
CA ALA A 941 -40.46 -63.16 98.42
C ALA A 941 -41.35 -62.33 99.38
N ASN A 942 -40.78 -61.79 100.46
CA ASN A 942 -41.49 -61.00 101.49
C ASN A 942 -41.13 -59.50 101.48
N ALA A 943 -40.53 -58.97 100.39
CA ALA A 943 -40.29 -57.53 100.19
C ALA A 943 -41.55 -56.82 99.66
N ALA A 944 -41.94 -55.70 100.28
CA ALA A 944 -43.12 -54.90 99.95
C ALA A 944 -42.83 -53.80 98.90
N SER A 945 -41.61 -53.27 98.87
CA SER A 945 -41.14 -52.32 97.86
C SER A 945 -39.63 -52.42 97.71
N VAL A 946 -39.14 -52.10 96.51
CA VAL A 946 -37.72 -52.10 96.13
C VAL A 946 -37.40 -50.72 95.57
N ASN A 947 -36.33 -50.08 96.03
CA ASN A 947 -35.84 -48.80 95.52
C ASN A 947 -34.32 -48.78 95.43
N CYS A 948 -33.77 -47.96 94.54
CA CYS A 948 -32.35 -47.57 94.57
C CYS A 948 -32.20 -46.25 95.33
N SER A 949 -31.25 -46.18 96.28
CA SER A 949 -30.92 -44.95 96.98
C SER A 949 -29.42 -44.86 97.21
N LEU A 950 -28.77 -43.85 96.62
CA LEU A 950 -27.32 -43.64 96.69
C LEU A 950 -26.52 -44.86 96.20
N GLY A 951 -27.00 -45.50 95.12
CA GLY A 951 -26.33 -46.67 94.53
C GLY A 951 -26.42 -47.95 95.35
N VAL A 952 -27.33 -48.01 96.33
CA VAL A 952 -27.59 -49.22 97.12
C VAL A 952 -29.08 -49.59 97.03
N CYS A 953 -29.35 -50.86 96.78
CA CYS A 953 -30.71 -51.38 96.82
C CYS A 953 -31.25 -51.39 98.25
N VAL A 954 -32.39 -50.74 98.44
CA VAL A 954 -33.08 -50.67 99.74
C VAL A 954 -34.42 -51.39 99.64
N TYR A 955 -34.67 -52.27 100.61
CA TYR A 955 -35.87 -53.09 100.68
C TYR A 955 -36.71 -52.74 101.92
N GLN A 956 -38.03 -52.80 101.80
CA GLN A 956 -38.95 -52.75 102.94
C GLN A 956 -39.68 -54.09 103.10
N CYS A 957 -39.67 -54.69 104.29
CA CYS A 957 -40.34 -55.97 104.56
C CYS A 957 -41.86 -55.82 104.71
N GLN A 958 -42.61 -56.87 104.38
CA GLN A 958 -44.05 -56.93 104.65
C GLN A 958 -44.38 -56.94 106.16
N PRO A 959 -45.55 -56.42 106.58
CA PRO A 959 -45.95 -56.39 107.99
C PRO A 959 -45.93 -57.78 108.65
N GLY A 960 -45.25 -57.89 109.80
CA GLY A 960 -45.10 -59.15 110.55
C GLY A 960 -43.78 -59.88 110.34
N TRP A 961 -42.92 -59.40 109.43
CA TRP A 961 -41.58 -59.92 109.17
C TRP A 961 -40.51 -58.87 109.55
N ALA A 962 -39.37 -59.32 110.08
CA ALA A 962 -38.24 -58.48 110.47
C ALA A 962 -36.92 -59.09 109.95
N ASP A 963 -36.00 -58.23 109.52
CA ASP A 963 -34.62 -58.62 109.18
C ASP A 963 -33.83 -58.87 110.49
N LEU A 964 -33.29 -60.08 110.63
CA LEU A 964 -32.62 -60.54 111.85
C LEU A 964 -31.10 -60.72 111.70
N ASN A 965 -30.56 -60.68 110.47
CA ASN A 965 -29.11 -60.79 110.23
C ASN A 965 -28.47 -59.48 109.76
N GLY A 966 -29.27 -58.46 109.45
CA GLY A 966 -28.77 -57.12 109.08
C GLY A 966 -28.03 -57.11 107.75
N ASP A 967 -28.24 -58.13 106.91
CA ASP A 967 -27.67 -58.24 105.57
C ASP A 967 -28.80 -58.13 104.53
N LEU A 968 -29.16 -56.90 104.20
CA LEU A 968 -30.02 -56.61 103.06
C LEU A 968 -29.22 -56.50 101.74
N GLN A 969 -28.17 -57.31 101.56
CA GLN A 969 -27.39 -57.31 100.30
C GLN A 969 -27.21 -58.67 99.63
N SER A 970 -27.68 -59.80 100.18
CA SER A 970 -27.76 -61.05 99.39
C SER A 970 -28.93 -61.93 99.82
N GLY A 971 -29.87 -62.18 98.91
CA GLY A 971 -30.94 -63.14 99.13
C GLY A 971 -30.38 -64.57 99.13
N ASP A 972 -30.39 -65.23 100.29
CA ASP A 972 -30.24 -66.68 100.38
C ASP A 972 -31.17 -67.26 101.46
N GLN A 973 -31.75 -68.42 101.17
CA GLN A 973 -32.68 -69.12 102.05
C GLN A 973 -31.95 -69.78 103.24
N GLY A 974 -32.39 -69.46 104.45
CA GLY A 974 -32.01 -70.13 105.70
C GLY A 974 -32.80 -69.60 106.89
#